data_AF-A0A221NSA2-F1
#
_entry.id   AF-A0A221NSA2-F1
#
_cell.length_a   1.000
_cell.length_b   1.000
_cell.length_c   1.000
_cell.angle_alpha   90.00
_cell.angle_beta   90.00
_cell.angle_gamma   90.00
#
_symmetry.space_group_name_H-M   'P 1'
#
loop_
_entity.id
_entity.type
_entity.pdbx_description
1 polymer ?
#
loop_
_entity_poly.entity_id
_entity_poly.type
_entity_poly.pdbx_seq_one_letter_code
_entity_poly.pdbx_strand_id
1 'polypeptide(L)'
;MGTGRRRRRGDDGDRHASGRGPGRLCSGDGERERCVEGSGHVGAALRHDRTEAGGVMNRFRIRRVVLAMAAFALTAGSQVAVRAPAHAESQTAAPAEWGTRCGSARLGLDGDTVQLAPTLRRDTNPDGSPVAYSPDSRGRYTPVIMVHGWTGRGTHDAAGQGAFSHRIDLTANRLGSVRTTRSLIGQYQSLPGAAVFTFDYHAYSARWVTDPHLGPALGKVIDCLYRASGQKVIVVSHSMGGLVTRYAVTHRGVVGPDRSDEISTVVTFGTPETGSVAALLSEAGLDTGAATNDLLAVVRMILAGCGQLTSSNIRTGTLCDRLPAPVSAFESQAGRALRAGSAELRALRPWPKPVFVDALAGQARFQVPRLGWFGLSWGRTTSVEAGDLIVTSGSAFQGADSTRTVSCSYQLSPVRGTTDALGLRLGLISKADVADVPLKAFTGACFHPDLMRSIELTNEALGAVSDDIRSRQPVTASSLLSAPVPAACGHPAGKLSSGKLPGVPKGRGVMGLAWVTTGQPRADLLTFGDLDGDGTGDAAAALYCDAGGVPWPEIIAFYGPGSTLIGHISLSDINLPGHEAGENALVHRLRYTAKGVVVQWSTQQDGDPGASATLDYTATLRWNGHAITASGLTATTERSTVDRFLRALRDHDTITASSLAADGVAEEAVSQFRSYGDALAATPDCLGPNSDFPPSAEGLPDVGGPAYVAATRYCLLPTTAGGATYVVLGMDKTGFQRWQVSSLSIV
;
A
#
# COMPACT_ATOMS: atom_id res chain seq x y z
N MET A 1 3.48 19.48 -59.75
CA MET A 1 2.24 19.48 -58.94
C MET A 1 2.70 19.52 -57.48
N GLY A 2 2.45 20.50 -56.60
CA GLY A 2 1.50 21.63 -56.59
C GLY A 2 0.29 21.31 -55.69
N THR A 3 -0.13 22.10 -54.67
CA THR A 3 0.29 23.41 -54.10
C THR A 3 -0.21 23.55 -52.63
N GLY A 4 0.26 24.43 -51.72
CA GLY A 4 1.33 25.44 -51.81
C GLY A 4 1.31 26.62 -50.79
N ARG A 5 0.74 26.50 -49.57
CA ARG A 5 0.70 27.57 -48.51
C ARG A 5 1.52 27.15 -47.26
N ARG A 6 2.43 27.92 -46.60
CA ARG A 6 2.65 29.39 -46.32
C ARG A 6 1.66 29.99 -45.31
N ARG A 7 2.00 30.81 -44.28
CA ARG A 7 3.20 31.58 -43.76
C ARG A 7 3.06 31.68 -42.20
N ARG A 8 3.91 32.24 -41.31
CA ARG A 8 5.19 33.03 -41.24
C ARG A 8 6.10 32.33 -40.15
N ARG A 9 7.14 32.80 -39.41
CA ARG A 9 7.86 34.04 -38.94
C ARG A 9 7.26 34.91 -37.81
N GLY A 10 8.02 35.53 -36.88
CA GLY A 10 9.49 35.58 -36.66
C GLY A 10 9.96 34.87 -35.37
N ASP A 11 11.24 34.80 -34.99
CA ASP A 11 12.34 35.82 -34.96
C ASP A 11 12.02 36.91 -33.90
N ASP A 12 12.80 37.26 -32.86
CA ASP A 12 14.13 36.91 -32.27
C ASP A 12 14.07 37.20 -30.73
N GLY A 13 15.03 36.94 -29.82
CA GLY A 13 16.42 36.43 -29.87
C GLY A 13 17.10 36.48 -28.47
N ASP A 14 18.40 36.21 -28.37
CA ASP A 14 19.16 36.10 -27.11
C ASP A 14 19.38 37.41 -26.31
N ARG A 15 19.55 37.32 -24.97
CA ARG A 15 20.87 37.54 -24.29
C ARG A 15 20.89 37.46 -22.74
N HIS A 16 21.83 36.64 -22.26
CA HIS A 16 22.76 36.84 -21.13
C HIS A 16 22.38 37.56 -19.80
N ALA A 17 22.38 36.74 -18.73
CA ALA A 17 23.39 36.72 -17.65
C ALA A 17 23.21 37.48 -16.31
N SER A 18 23.64 36.81 -15.23
CA SER A 18 23.97 37.29 -13.87
C SER A 18 22.87 38.02 -13.05
N GLY A 19 22.70 37.82 -11.74
CA GLY A 19 23.42 36.99 -10.77
C GLY A 19 23.41 37.67 -9.37
N ARG A 20 23.58 36.86 -8.30
CA ARG A 20 23.67 37.24 -6.85
C ARG A 20 22.38 37.70 -6.14
N GLY A 21 22.16 37.09 -4.96
CA GLY A 21 21.85 37.82 -3.73
C GLY A 21 20.39 37.86 -3.25
N PRO A 22 20.06 37.30 -2.06
CA PRO A 22 18.81 37.57 -1.37
C PRO A 22 18.90 38.86 -0.52
N GLY A 23 17.91 39.75 -0.64
CA GLY A 23 17.81 40.96 0.18
C GLY A 23 16.52 40.99 1.01
N ARG A 24 16.64 41.18 2.34
CA ARG A 24 15.51 41.59 3.19
C ARG A 24 15.35 43.11 3.11
N LEU A 25 14.12 43.60 3.00
CA LEU A 25 13.78 45.00 3.27
C LEU A 25 12.45 45.09 4.03
N CYS A 26 12.50 45.70 5.22
CA CYS A 26 11.34 46.13 5.99
C CYS A 26 11.62 47.54 6.56
N SER A 27 11.20 48.58 5.84
CA SER A 27 11.00 49.96 6.32
C SER A 27 10.26 50.72 5.20
N GLY A 28 9.32 51.62 5.43
CA GLY A 28 8.69 52.03 6.70
C GLY A 28 8.83 53.53 6.95
N ASP A 29 7.70 54.25 6.92
CA ASP A 29 7.56 55.68 7.23
C ASP A 29 6.26 55.92 8.03
N GLY A 30 6.33 56.72 9.10
CA GLY A 30 5.23 57.46 9.76
C GLY A 30 3.98 56.70 10.26
N GLU A 31 3.63 56.65 11.56
CA GLU A 31 4.19 57.27 12.77
C GLU A 31 4.07 56.33 14.00
N ARG A 32 4.65 56.78 15.13
CA ARG A 32 4.42 56.31 16.53
C ARG A 32 5.06 54.98 16.98
N GLU A 33 6.39 55.09 17.08
CA GLU A 33 7.17 54.84 18.31
C GLU A 33 7.33 53.43 18.91
N ARG A 34 8.60 52.99 18.85
CA ARG A 34 9.41 52.40 19.95
C ARG A 34 8.90 51.15 20.66
N CYS A 35 9.63 50.06 20.46
CA CYS A 35 10.02 49.14 21.55
C CYS A 35 11.55 49.01 21.58
N VAL A 36 12.11 48.73 22.76
CA VAL A 36 13.55 48.83 23.07
C VAL A 36 14.10 47.46 23.47
N GLU A 37 15.35 47.16 23.12
CA GLU A 37 16.04 45.93 23.56
C GLU A 37 16.37 45.96 25.06
N GLY A 38 16.19 44.83 25.74
CA GLY A 38 16.51 44.69 27.16
C GLY A 38 16.78 43.23 27.56
N SER A 39 18.05 42.86 27.66
CA SER A 39 18.50 41.52 28.06
C SER A 39 18.51 41.34 29.58
N GLY A 40 18.05 40.18 30.09
CA GLY A 40 18.13 39.83 31.50
C GLY A 40 18.01 38.32 31.78
N HIS A 41 18.81 37.81 32.71
CA HIS A 41 18.76 36.45 33.26
C HIS A 41 18.35 36.49 34.74
N VAL A 42 18.29 35.31 35.39
CA VAL A 42 17.81 35.04 36.78
C VAL A 42 16.29 34.88 36.87
N GLY A 43 15.72 33.89 37.56
CA GLY A 43 16.34 32.73 38.24
C GLY A 43 15.36 32.01 39.19
N ALA A 44 15.90 31.07 40.00
CA ALA A 44 15.23 30.35 41.10
C ALA A 44 14.00 29.46 40.76
N ALA A 45 14.19 28.15 40.87
CA ALA A 45 13.12 27.18 41.15
C ALA A 45 13.18 26.78 42.63
N LEU A 46 12.03 26.52 43.27
CA LEU A 46 11.95 26.12 44.69
C LEU A 46 11.45 24.69 44.88
N ARG A 47 12.10 23.96 45.81
CA ARG A 47 11.68 22.67 46.37
C ARG A 47 11.94 22.68 47.87
N HIS A 48 10.94 22.29 48.67
CA HIS A 48 10.99 21.72 50.02
C HIS A 48 9.55 21.24 50.31
N ASP A 49 9.19 20.01 50.67
CA ASP A 49 9.84 18.80 51.21
C ASP A 49 10.11 18.77 52.74
N ARG A 50 9.37 17.87 53.43
CA ARG A 50 9.61 17.26 54.78
C ARG A 50 9.38 18.13 56.05
N THR A 51 9.07 17.58 57.25
CA THR A 51 8.90 16.16 57.72
C THR A 51 8.00 16.03 58.98
N GLU A 52 7.22 14.92 59.04
CA GLU A 52 6.97 13.97 60.17
C GLU A 52 6.43 14.32 61.60
N ALA A 53 5.90 13.23 62.22
CA ALA A 53 5.57 12.93 63.64
C ALA A 53 4.25 13.47 64.25
N GLY A 54 3.43 12.66 64.95
CA GLY A 54 3.44 11.18 65.07
C GLY A 54 2.52 10.56 66.15
N GLY A 55 2.13 9.29 65.98
CA GLY A 55 1.57 8.38 67.01
C GLY A 55 0.03 8.20 67.05
N VAL A 56 -0.54 7.16 67.69
CA VAL A 56 -0.01 5.87 68.22
C VAL A 56 -1.16 4.83 68.37
N MET A 57 -0.94 3.58 67.92
CA MET A 57 -1.74 2.35 68.23
C MET A 57 -3.23 2.30 67.80
N ASN A 58 -3.92 1.14 67.71
CA ASN A 58 -3.61 -0.22 68.18
C ASN A 58 -4.15 -1.36 67.27
N ARG A 59 -3.37 -2.46 67.16
CA ARG A 59 -3.64 -3.92 66.98
C ARG A 59 -5.06 -4.41 66.55
N PHE A 60 -5.23 -5.50 65.79
CA PHE A 60 -4.59 -6.83 65.94
C PHE A 60 -4.39 -7.63 64.63
N ARG A 61 -3.66 -8.76 64.72
CA ARG A 61 -3.34 -9.73 63.63
C ARG A 61 -3.79 -11.15 64.01
N ILE A 62 -4.07 -11.99 63.00
CA ILE A 62 -3.79 -13.46 62.86
C ILE A 62 -4.05 -13.79 61.37
N ARG A 63 -3.26 -14.46 60.50
CA ARG A 63 -1.99 -15.23 60.49
C ARG A 63 -2.15 -16.78 60.38
N ARG A 64 -1.90 -17.32 59.17
CA ARG A 64 -1.45 -18.71 58.81
C ARG A 64 -2.50 -19.85 58.97
N VAL A 65 -2.42 -21.04 58.36
CA VAL A 65 -1.86 -21.65 57.10
C VAL A 65 -2.34 -23.15 57.09
N VAL A 66 -2.11 -23.94 56.01
CA VAL A 66 -2.34 -25.42 55.87
C VAL A 66 -3.69 -25.89 55.25
N LEU A 67 -3.65 -26.15 53.94
CA LEU A 67 -3.79 -27.46 53.26
C LEU A 67 -4.86 -28.49 53.73
N ALA A 68 -5.79 -28.83 52.82
CA ALA A 68 -6.49 -30.13 52.76
C ALA A 68 -6.98 -30.43 51.32
N MET A 69 -6.91 -31.68 50.87
CA MET A 69 -7.58 -32.18 49.65
C MET A 69 -8.54 -33.32 50.02
N ALA A 70 -9.60 -33.47 49.22
CA ALA A 70 -10.52 -34.63 49.19
C ALA A 70 -11.32 -34.89 50.48
N ALA A 71 -12.56 -35.39 50.42
CA ALA A 71 -13.50 -35.44 49.30
C ALA A 71 -14.93 -35.57 49.85
N PHE A 72 -15.91 -35.10 49.10
CA PHE A 72 -17.23 -35.75 49.04
C PHE A 72 -17.81 -35.57 47.64
N ALA A 73 -18.33 -36.65 47.06
CA ALA A 73 -18.91 -36.66 45.71
C ALA A 73 -20.45 -36.62 45.80
N LEU A 74 -21.11 -36.72 44.63
CA LEU A 74 -22.53 -37.00 44.45
C LEU A 74 -23.52 -35.85 44.76
N THR A 75 -23.65 -34.93 43.81
CA THR A 75 -24.98 -34.69 43.19
C THR A 75 -24.83 -34.67 41.67
N ALA A 76 -25.70 -35.38 40.96
CA ALA A 76 -25.64 -35.50 39.50
C ALA A 76 -26.45 -34.38 38.83
N GLY A 77 -25.77 -33.31 38.41
CA GLY A 77 -26.34 -32.25 37.58
C GLY A 77 -26.06 -32.50 36.10
N SER A 78 -27.05 -32.99 35.35
CA SER A 78 -26.92 -33.32 33.92
C SER A 78 -26.85 -32.07 33.03
N GLN A 79 -25.74 -31.32 33.10
CA GLN A 79 -25.49 -30.25 32.14
C GLN A 79 -25.11 -30.85 30.78
N VAL A 80 -25.95 -30.59 29.77
CA VAL A 80 -25.61 -30.80 28.37
C VAL A 80 -24.53 -29.78 28.01
N ALA A 81 -23.26 -30.18 28.21
CA ALA A 81 -22.12 -29.43 27.74
C ALA A 81 -22.19 -29.38 26.20
N VAL A 82 -22.66 -28.25 25.66
CA VAL A 82 -22.49 -27.92 24.25
C VAL A 82 -20.99 -27.94 24.00
N ARG A 83 -20.51 -28.97 23.28
CA ARG A 83 -19.12 -29.03 22.82
C ARG A 83 -18.88 -27.81 21.94
N ALA A 84 -18.19 -26.81 22.49
CA ALA A 84 -17.49 -25.85 21.66
C ALA A 84 -16.60 -26.65 20.68
N PRO A 85 -16.67 -26.40 19.36
CA PRO A 85 -15.88 -27.16 18.40
C PRO A 85 -14.39 -26.97 18.70
N ALA A 86 -13.63 -28.06 18.64
CA ALA A 86 -12.21 -28.08 18.96
C ALA A 86 -11.36 -27.41 17.86
N HIS A 87 -11.43 -26.07 17.77
CA HIS A 87 -10.69 -25.26 16.81
C HIS A 87 -9.36 -24.70 17.35
N ALA A 88 -9.00 -25.02 18.61
CA ALA A 88 -7.76 -24.53 19.24
C ALA A 88 -6.50 -25.36 18.94
N GLU A 89 -6.63 -26.53 18.30
CA GLU A 89 -5.54 -27.53 18.18
C GLU A 89 -5.05 -27.80 16.74
N SER A 90 -5.53 -27.06 15.74
CA SER A 90 -5.13 -27.28 14.34
C SER A 90 -4.92 -25.98 13.54
N GLN A 91 -3.83 -25.28 13.84
CA GLN A 91 -3.36 -24.13 13.03
C GLN A 91 -1.84 -24.14 12.76
N THR A 92 -1.02 -24.81 13.55
CA THR A 92 0.39 -25.10 13.22
C THR A 92 0.56 -26.27 12.25
N ALA A 93 -0.47 -27.09 12.06
CA ALA A 93 -0.41 -28.31 11.25
C ALA A 93 -0.27 -28.05 9.74
N ALA A 94 -0.97 -27.05 9.19
CA ALA A 94 -1.12 -26.91 7.73
C ALA A 94 0.22 -26.81 6.96
N PRO A 95 1.21 -25.98 7.33
CA PRO A 95 2.50 -25.95 6.62
C PRO A 95 3.27 -27.28 6.69
N ALA A 96 3.17 -28.01 7.79
CA ALA A 96 3.84 -29.31 7.98
C ALA A 96 3.15 -30.44 7.19
N GLU A 97 1.82 -30.42 7.14
CA GLU A 97 1.04 -31.28 6.24
C GLU A 97 1.39 -31.02 4.77
N TRP A 98 1.52 -29.74 4.36
CA TRP A 98 1.93 -29.40 2.99
C TRP A 98 3.34 -29.88 2.69
N GLY A 99 4.30 -29.72 3.61
CA GLY A 99 5.65 -30.28 3.49
C GLY A 99 5.66 -31.81 3.33
N THR A 100 4.73 -32.50 4.00
CA THR A 100 4.57 -33.97 3.88
C THR A 100 3.86 -34.38 2.58
N ARG A 101 2.88 -33.59 2.13
CA ARG A 101 2.05 -33.84 0.93
C ARG A 101 2.78 -33.51 -0.38
N CYS A 102 3.58 -32.45 -0.37
CA CYS A 102 4.35 -31.93 -1.50
C CYS A 102 5.86 -32.19 -1.38
N GLY A 103 6.29 -33.01 -0.42
CA GLY A 103 7.67 -33.46 -0.30
C GLY A 103 8.10 -34.33 -1.49
N SER A 104 9.41 -34.37 -1.76
CA SER A 104 10.00 -34.93 -2.99
C SER A 104 9.47 -36.30 -3.41
N ALA A 105 9.41 -37.25 -2.46
CA ALA A 105 8.95 -38.62 -2.71
C ALA A 105 7.48 -38.71 -3.18
N ARG A 106 6.63 -37.73 -2.83
CA ARG A 106 5.24 -37.65 -3.31
C ARG A 106 5.13 -37.05 -4.71
N LEU A 107 6.09 -36.20 -5.11
CA LEU A 107 6.12 -35.55 -6.42
C LEU A 107 6.97 -36.30 -7.46
N GLY A 108 7.64 -37.39 -7.07
CA GLY A 108 8.62 -38.07 -7.92
C GLY A 108 9.78 -37.14 -8.25
N LEU A 109 10.47 -36.68 -7.21
CA LEU A 109 11.70 -35.89 -7.24
C LEU A 109 12.81 -36.64 -6.46
N ASP A 110 14.06 -36.47 -6.88
CA ASP A 110 15.19 -37.22 -6.34
C ASP A 110 15.76 -36.61 -5.05
N GLY A 111 15.77 -37.40 -3.98
CA GLY A 111 16.26 -36.94 -2.67
C GLY A 111 15.42 -35.82 -2.07
N ASP A 112 15.95 -35.11 -1.08
CA ASP A 112 15.20 -34.08 -0.34
C ASP A 112 15.17 -32.72 -1.05
N THR A 113 14.81 -32.71 -2.35
CA THR A 113 14.60 -31.50 -3.17
C THR A 113 13.65 -30.48 -2.54
N VAL A 114 12.62 -30.91 -1.79
CA VAL A 114 11.59 -30.02 -1.22
C VAL A 114 11.45 -30.23 0.28
N GLN A 115 11.57 -29.15 1.05
CA GLN A 115 11.38 -29.16 2.51
C GLN A 115 10.58 -27.93 2.95
N LEU A 116 9.73 -28.07 3.99
CA LEU A 116 9.33 -26.92 4.81
C LEU A 116 10.57 -26.49 5.61
N ALA A 117 10.97 -25.23 5.53
CA ALA A 117 12.16 -24.76 6.23
C ALA A 117 11.96 -24.89 7.75
N PRO A 118 12.85 -25.58 8.49
CA PRO A 118 12.78 -25.66 9.95
C PRO A 118 13.05 -24.28 10.58
N THR A 119 12.60 -24.04 11.80
CA THR A 119 12.98 -22.84 12.55
C THR A 119 14.32 -23.08 13.25
N LEU A 120 15.25 -22.14 13.13
CA LEU A 120 16.60 -22.28 13.71
C LEU A 120 16.75 -21.44 14.98
N ARG A 121 17.20 -22.06 16.07
CA ARG A 121 17.44 -21.41 17.38
C ARG A 121 18.42 -20.23 17.35
N ARG A 122 19.17 -20.05 16.25
CA ARG A 122 20.08 -18.91 16.05
C ARG A 122 19.41 -17.68 15.43
N ASP A 123 18.23 -17.84 14.84
CA ASP A 123 17.46 -16.80 14.18
C ASP A 123 16.41 -16.28 15.18
N THR A 124 16.48 -14.99 15.52
CA THR A 124 15.60 -14.36 16.52
C THR A 124 14.96 -13.10 15.96
N ASN A 125 13.83 -12.72 16.55
CA ASN A 125 13.20 -11.43 16.37
C ASN A 125 14.04 -10.31 17.03
N PRO A 126 13.74 -9.02 16.76
CA PRO A 126 14.48 -7.88 17.32
C PRO A 126 14.44 -7.76 18.85
N ASP A 127 13.44 -8.36 19.50
CA ASP A 127 13.30 -8.46 20.97
C ASP A 127 14.09 -9.64 21.58
N GLY A 128 14.72 -10.48 20.75
CA GLY A 128 15.43 -11.68 21.15
C GLY A 128 14.56 -12.95 21.23
N SER A 129 13.25 -12.87 20.97
CA SER A 129 12.38 -14.05 20.93
C SER A 129 12.70 -14.96 19.73
N PRO A 130 12.51 -16.30 19.84
CA PRO A 130 12.74 -17.21 18.72
C PRO A 130 11.82 -16.92 17.54
N VAL A 131 12.33 -17.07 16.32
CA VAL A 131 11.49 -17.04 15.11
C VAL A 131 10.57 -18.26 15.07
N ALA A 132 9.28 -18.03 14.80
CA ALA A 132 8.25 -19.06 14.70
C ALA A 132 7.16 -18.68 13.69
N TYR A 133 6.67 -19.67 12.94
CA TYR A 133 5.55 -19.51 12.03
C TYR A 133 4.27 -19.08 12.77
N SER A 134 3.53 -18.13 12.20
CA SER A 134 2.19 -17.73 12.65
C SER A 134 1.30 -17.48 11.43
N PRO A 135 -0.02 -17.73 11.50
CA PRO A 135 -0.93 -17.47 10.40
C PRO A 135 -1.16 -15.95 10.21
N ASP A 136 -1.76 -15.57 9.09
CA ASP A 136 -2.24 -14.21 8.85
C ASP A 136 -3.55 -13.90 9.61
N SER A 137 -4.11 -12.71 9.41
CA SER A 137 -5.35 -12.29 10.08
C SER A 137 -6.59 -13.10 9.68
N ARG A 138 -6.49 -13.93 8.64
CA ARG A 138 -7.53 -14.86 8.16
C ARG A 138 -7.35 -16.28 8.71
N GLY A 139 -6.32 -16.52 9.53
CA GLY A 139 -5.94 -17.86 9.98
C GLY A 139 -5.25 -18.70 8.90
N ARG A 140 -4.70 -18.09 7.85
CA ARG A 140 -4.13 -18.78 6.68
C ARG A 140 -2.61 -18.59 6.56
N TYR A 141 -2.00 -19.41 5.70
CA TYR A 141 -0.61 -19.27 5.27
C TYR A 141 -0.52 -19.21 3.74
N THR A 142 0.44 -18.47 3.23
CA THR A 142 0.85 -18.37 1.84
C THR A 142 2.19 -19.11 1.66
N PRO A 143 2.33 -20.06 0.72
CA PRO A 143 3.61 -20.70 0.44
C PRO A 143 4.61 -19.72 -0.18
N VAL A 144 5.82 -19.67 0.38
CA VAL A 144 6.97 -18.89 -0.11
C VAL A 144 8.10 -19.88 -0.44
N ILE A 145 8.47 -20.05 -1.71
CA ILE A 145 9.51 -21.00 -2.13
C ILE A 145 10.86 -20.30 -2.32
N MET A 146 11.90 -20.80 -1.66
CA MET A 146 13.28 -20.33 -1.77
C MET A 146 14.05 -21.15 -2.82
N VAL A 147 14.50 -20.53 -3.91
CA VAL A 147 15.14 -21.19 -5.08
C VAL A 147 16.57 -20.68 -5.27
N HIS A 148 17.57 -21.50 -4.93
CA HIS A 148 18.97 -21.07 -4.87
C HIS A 148 19.65 -20.90 -6.25
N GLY A 149 20.82 -20.27 -6.27
CA GLY A 149 21.67 -20.13 -7.46
C GLY A 149 22.49 -21.38 -7.81
N TRP A 150 23.19 -21.34 -8.95
CA TRP A 150 23.93 -22.47 -9.54
C TRP A 150 24.86 -23.21 -8.55
N THR A 151 25.80 -22.53 -7.89
CA THR A 151 26.70 -23.16 -6.88
C THR A 151 26.13 -23.12 -5.46
N GLY A 152 24.85 -22.76 -5.30
CA GLY A 152 24.17 -22.63 -4.01
C GLY A 152 23.52 -23.93 -3.54
N ARG A 153 22.87 -23.83 -2.37
CA ARG A 153 21.98 -24.84 -1.80
C ARG A 153 20.73 -24.18 -1.25
N GLY A 154 19.63 -24.92 -1.25
CA GLY A 154 18.36 -24.53 -0.62
C GLY A 154 18.38 -24.80 0.90
N THR A 155 19.20 -25.75 1.36
CA THR A 155 19.24 -26.29 2.71
C THR A 155 19.19 -25.23 3.83
N HIS A 156 18.28 -25.38 4.79
CA HIS A 156 18.17 -24.48 5.93
C HIS A 156 18.54 -25.17 7.25
N ASP A 157 19.81 -25.04 7.64
CA ASP A 157 20.42 -25.84 8.69
C ASP A 157 21.18 -25.00 9.76
N ALA A 158 21.52 -25.67 10.87
CA ALA A 158 22.27 -25.09 11.96
C ALA A 158 23.71 -24.67 11.58
N ALA A 159 24.26 -25.23 10.51
CA ALA A 159 25.57 -24.84 9.96
C ALA A 159 25.52 -23.54 9.12
N GLY A 160 24.36 -23.21 8.55
CA GLY A 160 24.16 -22.06 7.67
C GLY A 160 24.74 -22.25 6.27
N GLN A 161 24.61 -23.45 5.68
CA GLN A 161 25.23 -23.78 4.37
C GLN A 161 24.38 -23.38 3.14
N GLY A 162 23.07 -23.18 3.29
CA GLY A 162 22.22 -22.72 2.19
C GLY A 162 22.33 -21.22 1.89
N ALA A 163 22.10 -20.84 0.64
CA ALA A 163 22.29 -19.48 0.13
C ALA A 163 21.44 -18.41 0.86
N PHE A 164 20.28 -18.82 1.37
CA PHE A 164 19.34 -17.96 2.12
C PHE A 164 19.42 -18.16 3.65
N SER A 165 20.33 -19.02 4.10
CA SER A 165 20.47 -19.49 5.48
C SER A 165 21.61 -18.80 6.24
N HIS A 166 22.48 -18.07 5.54
CA HIS A 166 23.44 -17.14 6.13
C HIS A 166 22.73 -16.00 6.87
N ARG A 167 23.42 -15.40 7.86
CA ARG A 167 22.90 -14.20 8.55
C ARG A 167 22.94 -12.99 7.63
N ILE A 168 22.02 -12.05 7.87
CA ILE A 168 21.99 -10.76 7.16
C ILE A 168 22.95 -9.79 7.84
N ASP A 169 24.25 -10.00 7.61
CA ASP A 169 25.34 -9.32 8.31
C ASP A 169 26.06 -8.24 7.47
N LEU A 170 25.63 -8.01 6.22
CA LEU A 170 26.26 -7.07 5.30
C LEU A 170 25.39 -5.82 5.04
N THR A 171 26.06 -4.71 4.76
CA THR A 171 25.47 -3.43 4.34
C THR A 171 26.42 -2.71 3.39
N ALA A 172 25.88 -1.92 2.47
CA ALA A 172 26.66 -0.99 1.65
C ALA A 172 26.96 0.34 2.40
N ASN A 173 26.27 0.62 3.50
CA ASN A 173 26.51 1.80 4.32
C ASN A 173 27.81 1.67 5.15
N ARG A 174 28.88 2.35 4.73
CA ARG A 174 30.22 2.35 5.38
C ARG A 174 30.27 2.90 6.81
N LEU A 175 29.23 3.63 7.23
CA LEU A 175 29.07 4.17 8.57
C LEU A 175 28.25 3.24 9.48
N GLY A 176 27.51 2.29 8.90
CA GLY A 176 26.72 1.30 9.62
C GLY A 176 27.46 0.00 9.92
N SER A 177 26.85 -0.82 10.76
CA SER A 177 27.16 -2.24 10.91
C SER A 177 25.86 -2.98 11.19
N VAL A 178 25.53 -4.02 10.42
CA VAL A 178 24.32 -4.80 10.68
C VAL A 178 24.56 -5.73 11.86
N ARG A 179 23.68 -5.66 12.86
CA ARG A 179 23.68 -6.57 14.01
C ARG A 179 22.34 -7.27 14.07
N THR A 180 22.18 -8.33 13.28
CA THR A 180 21.02 -9.20 13.35
C THR A 180 21.42 -10.66 13.51
N THR A 181 20.51 -11.44 14.06
CA THR A 181 20.67 -12.86 14.37
C THR A 181 20.15 -13.76 13.25
N ARG A 182 19.07 -13.31 12.60
CA ARG A 182 18.33 -14.02 11.56
C ARG A 182 18.99 -14.03 10.18
N SER A 183 18.64 -15.07 9.43
CA SER A 183 18.81 -15.23 8.00
C SER A 183 17.63 -14.65 7.22
N LEU A 184 17.67 -14.69 5.88
CA LEU A 184 16.53 -14.29 5.05
C LEU A 184 15.34 -15.26 5.25
N ILE A 185 15.60 -16.55 5.36
CA ILE A 185 14.55 -17.53 5.71
C ILE A 185 13.93 -17.21 7.07
N GLY A 186 14.75 -16.95 8.11
CA GLY A 186 14.26 -16.53 9.42
C GLY A 186 13.50 -15.20 9.38
N GLN A 187 13.85 -14.29 8.48
CA GLN A 187 13.12 -13.04 8.26
C GLN A 187 11.71 -13.30 7.70
N TYR A 188 11.57 -14.18 6.70
CA TYR A 188 10.25 -14.59 6.18
C TYR A 188 9.45 -15.44 7.16
N GLN A 189 10.08 -16.37 7.89
CA GLN A 189 9.42 -17.15 8.95
C GLN A 189 8.83 -16.27 10.07
N SER A 190 9.35 -15.04 10.25
CA SER A 190 8.80 -14.05 11.18
C SER A 190 7.63 -13.21 10.63
N LEU A 191 7.22 -13.39 9.37
CA LEU A 191 6.02 -12.76 8.82
C LEU A 191 4.76 -13.59 9.16
N PRO A 192 3.73 -12.99 9.80
CA PRO A 192 2.42 -13.61 9.92
C PRO A 192 1.86 -13.94 8.53
N GLY A 193 1.51 -15.19 8.31
CA GLY A 193 0.99 -15.70 7.03
C GLY A 193 2.01 -16.27 6.07
N ALA A 194 3.31 -16.29 6.38
CA ALA A 194 4.30 -16.94 5.52
C ALA A 194 4.52 -18.41 5.91
N ALA A 195 4.52 -19.33 4.93
CA ALA A 195 4.99 -20.70 5.08
C ALA A 195 6.18 -20.92 4.13
N VAL A 196 7.39 -21.02 4.67
CA VAL A 196 8.64 -20.96 3.88
C VAL A 196 9.10 -22.36 3.52
N PHE A 197 9.26 -22.63 2.23
CA PHE A 197 9.75 -23.89 1.67
C PHE A 197 11.09 -23.67 0.98
N THR A 198 11.97 -24.65 1.00
CA THR A 198 13.24 -24.65 0.29
C THR A 198 13.20 -25.63 -0.88
N PHE A 199 13.65 -25.19 -2.05
CA PHE A 199 13.82 -26.02 -3.24
C PHE A 199 15.33 -26.20 -3.51
N ASP A 200 15.86 -27.40 -3.27
CA ASP A 200 17.29 -27.72 -3.35
C ASP A 200 17.58 -28.66 -4.54
N TYR A 201 18.11 -28.08 -5.62
CA TYR A 201 18.48 -28.78 -6.86
C TYR A 201 20.00 -28.88 -7.04
N HIS A 202 20.79 -28.66 -5.99
CA HIS A 202 22.27 -28.63 -6.02
C HIS A 202 22.90 -29.83 -6.75
N ALA A 203 22.35 -31.04 -6.61
CA ALA A 203 22.86 -32.24 -7.30
C ALA A 203 22.82 -32.15 -8.84
N TYR A 204 21.96 -31.29 -9.39
CA TYR A 204 21.70 -31.13 -10.82
C TYR A 204 22.05 -29.75 -11.36
N SER A 205 22.53 -28.83 -10.52
CA SER A 205 22.64 -27.41 -10.86
C SER A 205 23.62 -27.06 -11.98
N ALA A 206 24.51 -27.96 -12.38
CA ALA A 206 25.37 -27.81 -13.56
C ALA A 206 24.64 -28.06 -14.91
N ARG A 207 23.38 -28.50 -14.86
CA ARG A 207 22.50 -28.69 -16.02
C ARG A 207 21.66 -27.43 -16.28
N TRP A 208 21.13 -27.31 -17.49
CA TRP A 208 20.28 -26.16 -17.84
C TRP A 208 18.88 -26.26 -17.22
N VAL A 209 18.20 -25.12 -17.07
CA VAL A 209 16.91 -24.99 -16.37
C VAL A 209 15.78 -25.83 -16.96
N THR A 210 15.93 -26.29 -18.19
CA THR A 210 15.02 -27.19 -18.92
C THR A 210 15.11 -28.66 -18.48
N ASP A 211 16.16 -29.05 -17.75
CA ASP A 211 16.33 -30.42 -17.26
C ASP A 211 15.23 -30.78 -16.23
N PRO A 212 14.69 -32.02 -16.24
CA PRO A 212 13.56 -32.43 -15.40
C PRO A 212 13.67 -32.12 -13.91
N HIS A 213 14.88 -32.02 -13.35
CA HIS A 213 15.12 -31.82 -11.92
C HIS A 213 15.22 -30.33 -11.53
N LEU A 214 15.15 -29.41 -12.50
CA LEU A 214 15.20 -27.96 -12.30
C LEU A 214 13.80 -27.35 -12.50
N GLY A 215 13.55 -26.67 -13.63
CA GLY A 215 12.31 -25.93 -13.88
C GLY A 215 11.04 -26.79 -13.90
N PRO A 216 11.03 -27.96 -14.58
CA PRO A 216 9.91 -28.91 -14.53
C PRO A 216 9.63 -29.43 -13.12
N ALA A 217 10.67 -29.71 -12.32
CA ALA A 217 10.53 -30.12 -10.93
C ALA A 217 9.88 -29.02 -10.08
N LEU A 218 10.42 -27.79 -10.13
CA LEU A 218 9.86 -26.64 -9.42
C LEU A 218 8.39 -26.40 -9.79
N GLY A 219 8.03 -26.59 -11.07
CA GLY A 219 6.64 -26.55 -11.55
C GLY A 219 5.70 -27.50 -10.78
N LYS A 220 6.11 -28.75 -10.54
CA LYS A 220 5.34 -29.71 -9.72
C LYS A 220 5.14 -29.22 -8.28
N VAL A 221 6.16 -28.56 -7.71
CA VAL A 221 6.13 -28.06 -6.33
C VAL A 221 5.15 -26.91 -6.19
N ILE A 222 5.18 -25.96 -7.15
CA ILE A 222 4.23 -24.85 -7.25
C ILE A 222 2.80 -25.40 -7.36
N ASP A 223 2.55 -26.31 -8.30
CA ASP A 223 1.21 -26.90 -8.52
C ASP A 223 0.68 -27.59 -7.26
N CYS A 224 1.54 -28.29 -6.53
CA CYS A 224 1.16 -28.98 -5.29
C CYS A 224 0.88 -28.00 -4.14
N LEU A 225 1.76 -27.03 -3.90
CA LEU A 225 1.59 -26.06 -2.82
C LEU A 225 0.41 -25.12 -3.07
N TYR A 226 0.15 -24.73 -4.32
CA TYR A 226 -1.06 -24.02 -4.72
C TYR A 226 -2.32 -24.83 -4.38
N ARG A 227 -2.42 -26.08 -4.85
CA ARG A 227 -3.56 -26.97 -4.57
C ARG A 227 -3.73 -27.32 -3.08
N ALA A 228 -2.63 -27.39 -2.32
CA ALA A 228 -2.65 -27.77 -0.90
C ALA A 228 -3.03 -26.61 0.02
N SER A 229 -2.67 -25.38 -0.34
CA SER A 229 -2.95 -24.16 0.43
C SER A 229 -4.20 -23.40 -0.02
N GLY A 230 -4.62 -23.55 -1.29
CA GLY A 230 -5.65 -22.70 -1.90
C GLY A 230 -5.22 -21.23 -2.00
N GLN A 231 -3.92 -20.97 -2.12
CA GLN A 231 -3.33 -19.62 -2.18
C GLN A 231 -2.29 -19.56 -3.32
N LYS A 232 -2.20 -18.42 -4.03
CA LYS A 232 -1.10 -18.18 -4.98
C LYS A 232 0.24 -18.24 -4.25
N VAL A 233 1.22 -18.91 -4.84
CA VAL A 233 2.58 -19.10 -4.33
C VAL A 233 3.41 -17.84 -4.59
N ILE A 234 4.32 -17.54 -3.66
CA ILE A 234 5.36 -16.52 -3.84
C ILE A 234 6.70 -17.26 -4.03
N VAL A 235 7.57 -16.79 -4.93
CA VAL A 235 8.88 -17.40 -5.15
C VAL A 235 9.99 -16.38 -4.92
N VAL A 236 11.00 -16.73 -4.11
CA VAL A 236 12.17 -15.91 -3.84
C VAL A 236 13.40 -16.65 -4.34
N SER A 237 14.10 -16.06 -5.30
CA SER A 237 15.07 -16.77 -6.13
C SER A 237 16.40 -16.04 -6.25
N HIS A 238 17.49 -16.78 -6.45
CA HIS A 238 18.85 -16.23 -6.58
C HIS A 238 19.52 -16.72 -7.85
N SER A 239 20.20 -15.82 -8.57
CA SER A 239 21.07 -16.18 -9.71
C SER A 239 20.30 -17.02 -10.73
N MET A 240 20.86 -18.15 -11.19
CA MET A 240 20.20 -19.12 -12.07
C MET A 240 18.85 -19.65 -11.52
N GLY A 241 18.63 -19.62 -10.20
CA GLY A 241 17.34 -19.98 -9.59
C GLY A 241 16.17 -19.10 -10.05
N GLY A 242 16.44 -17.84 -10.44
CA GLY A 242 15.44 -17.00 -11.09
C GLY A 242 15.09 -17.49 -12.50
N LEU A 243 16.07 -18.00 -13.27
CA LEU A 243 15.82 -18.63 -14.57
C LEU A 243 15.08 -19.97 -14.44
N VAL A 244 15.35 -20.73 -13.37
CA VAL A 244 14.59 -21.94 -13.02
C VAL A 244 13.13 -21.58 -12.72
N THR A 245 12.91 -20.50 -11.96
CA THR A 245 11.57 -19.93 -11.70
C THR A 245 10.91 -19.45 -12.99
N ARG A 246 11.60 -18.68 -13.84
CA ARG A 246 11.10 -18.19 -15.14
C ARG A 246 10.68 -19.33 -16.05
N TYR A 247 11.45 -20.41 -16.10
CA TYR A 247 11.05 -21.62 -16.81
C TYR A 247 9.77 -22.23 -16.21
N ALA A 248 9.74 -22.49 -14.89
CA ALA A 248 8.59 -23.10 -14.23
C ALA A 248 7.29 -22.28 -14.40
N VAL A 249 7.39 -20.97 -14.25
CA VAL A 249 6.30 -19.99 -14.39
C VAL A 249 5.75 -19.95 -15.81
N THR A 250 6.59 -20.00 -16.83
CA THR A 250 6.18 -19.84 -18.25
C THR A 250 5.70 -21.14 -18.93
N HIS A 251 5.56 -22.22 -18.17
CA HIS A 251 5.06 -23.51 -18.64
C HIS A 251 3.73 -23.87 -17.96
N ARG A 252 2.88 -24.64 -18.65
CA ARG A 252 1.51 -24.97 -18.25
C ARG A 252 1.37 -25.36 -16.77
N GLY A 253 0.48 -24.66 -16.07
CA GLY A 253 0.10 -24.90 -14.68
C GLY A 253 -1.06 -25.89 -14.53
N VAL A 254 -1.79 -25.71 -13.42
CA VAL A 254 -3.02 -26.40 -13.05
C VAL A 254 -4.22 -25.80 -13.78
N VAL A 255 -4.28 -24.47 -13.86
CA VAL A 255 -5.39 -23.68 -14.40
C VAL A 255 -5.10 -23.22 -15.83
N GLY A 256 -3.96 -22.55 -16.03
CA GLY A 256 -3.66 -21.78 -17.23
C GLY A 256 -2.77 -22.47 -18.29
N PRO A 257 -2.49 -21.77 -19.41
CA PRO A 257 -1.48 -22.17 -20.41
C PRO A 257 -0.04 -22.03 -19.89
N ASP A 258 0.15 -21.24 -18.83
CA ASP A 258 1.36 -21.11 -18.00
C ASP A 258 0.96 -21.16 -16.51
N ARG A 259 1.77 -20.64 -15.57
CA ARG A 259 1.51 -20.64 -14.11
C ARG A 259 1.11 -19.28 -13.51
N SER A 260 0.59 -18.35 -14.30
CA SER A 260 0.19 -17.02 -13.81
C SER A 260 -0.97 -17.03 -12.79
N ASP A 261 -1.73 -18.12 -12.70
CA ASP A 261 -2.84 -18.28 -11.75
C ASP A 261 -2.41 -18.94 -10.44
N GLU A 262 -1.27 -19.63 -10.45
CA GLU A 262 -0.68 -20.35 -9.33
C GLU A 262 0.37 -19.52 -8.57
N ILE A 263 0.96 -18.50 -9.21
CA ILE A 263 1.96 -17.59 -8.62
C ILE A 263 1.47 -16.14 -8.68
N SER A 264 1.75 -15.37 -7.62
CA SER A 264 1.45 -13.93 -7.56
C SER A 264 2.71 -13.07 -7.74
N THR A 265 3.76 -13.34 -6.97
CA THR A 265 4.99 -12.54 -6.90
C THR A 265 6.23 -13.42 -7.03
N VAL A 266 7.20 -12.93 -7.80
CA VAL A 266 8.57 -13.47 -7.86
C VAL A 266 9.57 -12.39 -7.47
N VAL A 267 10.35 -12.66 -6.44
CA VAL A 267 11.53 -11.84 -6.07
C VAL A 267 12.78 -12.50 -6.62
N THR A 268 13.65 -11.75 -7.29
CA THR A 268 14.91 -12.25 -7.87
C THR A 268 16.12 -11.50 -7.30
N PHE A 269 17.19 -12.22 -6.98
CA PHE A 269 18.47 -11.67 -6.55
C PHE A 269 19.53 -11.96 -7.63
N GLY A 270 19.93 -10.95 -8.41
CA GLY A 270 21.01 -11.03 -9.40
C GLY A 270 20.78 -12.05 -10.52
N THR A 271 19.54 -12.26 -10.98
CA THR A 271 19.22 -13.28 -11.98
C THR A 271 19.72 -12.88 -13.39
N PRO A 272 20.51 -13.72 -14.09
CA PRO A 272 21.09 -13.36 -15.39
C PRO A 272 20.09 -13.52 -16.56
N GLU A 273 19.04 -12.70 -16.60
CA GLU A 273 17.93 -12.80 -17.59
C GLU A 273 18.38 -12.58 -19.04
N THR A 274 19.48 -11.85 -19.26
CA THR A 274 20.18 -11.72 -20.57
C THR A 274 21.56 -12.37 -20.60
N GLY A 275 21.96 -13.01 -19.49
CA GLY A 275 23.24 -13.70 -19.30
C GLY A 275 24.20 -13.04 -18.32
N SER A 276 25.34 -13.71 -18.12
CA SER A 276 26.38 -13.37 -17.14
C SER A 276 27.65 -12.85 -17.83
N VAL A 277 28.32 -11.87 -17.20
CA VAL A 277 29.62 -11.37 -17.64
C VAL A 277 30.75 -12.32 -17.25
N ALA A 278 30.62 -13.06 -16.15
CA ALA A 278 31.60 -14.09 -15.78
C ALA A 278 31.74 -15.17 -16.88
N ALA A 279 30.67 -15.43 -17.64
CA ALA A 279 30.71 -16.37 -18.76
C ALA A 279 31.49 -15.83 -19.98
N LEU A 280 31.58 -14.51 -20.19
CA LEU A 280 32.40 -13.89 -21.25
C LEU A 280 33.91 -14.08 -21.03
N LEU A 281 34.34 -14.31 -19.78
CA LEU A 281 35.73 -14.64 -19.43
C LEU A 281 36.21 -15.93 -20.15
N SER A 282 35.28 -16.80 -20.56
CA SER A 282 35.57 -18.10 -21.18
C SER A 282 35.67 -18.10 -22.71
N GLU A 283 35.40 -16.97 -23.40
CA GLU A 283 35.46 -16.89 -24.87
C GLU A 283 36.61 -16.05 -25.41
N ALA A 284 36.84 -14.86 -24.86
CA ALA A 284 37.85 -13.95 -25.38
C ALA A 284 39.28 -14.28 -24.95
N GLY A 285 39.44 -15.09 -23.89
CA GLY A 285 40.62 -15.09 -23.04
C GLY A 285 40.72 -13.77 -22.23
N LEU A 286 41.16 -13.86 -20.97
CA LEU A 286 41.26 -12.69 -20.09
C LEU A 286 42.07 -11.55 -20.70
N ASP A 287 43.20 -11.88 -21.34
CA ASP A 287 44.14 -10.87 -21.83
C ASP A 287 43.63 -10.10 -23.06
N THR A 288 42.92 -10.77 -23.96
CA THR A 288 42.33 -10.19 -25.18
C THR A 288 41.01 -9.48 -24.90
N GLY A 289 40.13 -10.07 -24.08
CA GLY A 289 38.84 -9.46 -23.72
C GLY A 289 39.00 -8.17 -22.89
N ALA A 290 40.02 -8.11 -22.03
CA ALA A 290 40.36 -6.90 -21.28
C ALA A 290 40.95 -5.77 -22.13
N ALA A 291 41.32 -6.01 -23.39
CA ALA A 291 41.79 -4.95 -24.29
C ALA A 291 40.64 -4.19 -24.97
N THR A 292 39.41 -4.73 -24.94
CA THR A 292 38.23 -4.19 -25.64
C THR A 292 37.02 -3.94 -24.76
N ASN A 293 37.08 -4.30 -23.47
CA ASN A 293 35.97 -4.16 -22.53
C ASN A 293 36.45 -3.75 -21.13
N ASP A 294 36.04 -2.57 -20.66
CA ASP A 294 36.46 -1.98 -19.38
C ASP A 294 36.12 -2.86 -18.15
N LEU A 295 35.03 -3.63 -18.21
CA LEU A 295 34.63 -4.53 -17.12
C LEU A 295 35.50 -5.79 -17.10
N LEU A 296 35.82 -6.37 -18.26
CA LEU A 296 36.82 -7.44 -18.35
C LEU A 296 38.22 -6.94 -17.93
N ALA A 297 38.56 -5.66 -18.19
CA ALA A 297 39.79 -5.03 -17.71
C ALA A 297 39.83 -4.89 -16.18
N VAL A 298 38.73 -4.46 -15.54
CA VAL A 298 38.59 -4.45 -14.07
C VAL A 298 38.81 -5.85 -13.49
N VAL A 299 38.10 -6.86 -14.02
CA VAL A 299 38.22 -8.25 -13.54
C VAL A 299 39.65 -8.78 -13.73
N ARG A 300 40.28 -8.55 -14.89
CA ARG A 300 41.68 -8.93 -15.14
C ARG A 300 42.66 -8.25 -14.19
N MET A 301 42.53 -6.95 -13.92
CA MET A 301 43.43 -6.24 -12.98
C MET A 301 43.33 -6.82 -11.56
N ILE A 302 42.13 -7.20 -11.13
CA ILE A 302 41.92 -7.84 -9.82
C ILE A 302 42.56 -9.24 -9.80
N LEU A 303 42.34 -10.06 -10.83
CA LEU A 303 42.91 -11.40 -10.95
C LEU A 303 44.44 -11.39 -11.06
N ALA A 304 45.03 -10.40 -11.72
CA ALA A 304 46.48 -10.20 -11.76
C ALA A 304 47.05 -9.91 -10.36
N GLY A 305 46.32 -9.15 -9.52
CA GLY A 305 46.65 -8.95 -8.11
C GLY A 305 46.63 -10.24 -7.29
N CYS A 306 45.74 -11.19 -7.60
CA CYS A 306 45.75 -12.52 -6.97
C CYS A 306 47.03 -13.30 -7.29
N GLY A 307 47.47 -13.27 -8.56
CA GLY A 307 48.66 -14.02 -9.02
C GLY A 307 49.97 -13.60 -8.36
N GLN A 308 50.13 -12.32 -8.02
CA GLN A 308 51.30 -11.83 -7.29
C GLN A 308 51.28 -12.18 -5.79
N LEU A 309 50.11 -12.44 -5.21
CA LEU A 309 49.97 -12.80 -3.80
C LEU A 309 50.21 -14.29 -3.56
N THR A 310 49.71 -15.16 -4.46
CA THR A 310 49.92 -16.62 -4.36
C THR A 310 51.38 -17.05 -4.56
N SER A 311 52.17 -16.29 -5.33
CA SER A 311 53.59 -16.60 -5.60
C SER A 311 54.54 -16.42 -4.41
N SER A 312 54.09 -15.84 -3.28
CA SER A 312 54.98 -15.50 -2.14
C SER A 312 54.75 -16.35 -0.88
N ASN A 313 53.60 -17.02 -0.74
CA ASN A 313 53.33 -18.11 0.21
C ASN A 313 51.91 -18.64 -0.04
N ILE A 314 51.72 -19.96 -0.18
CA ILE A 314 50.39 -20.55 -0.33
C ILE A 314 49.70 -20.56 1.04
N ARG A 315 48.78 -19.61 1.24
CA ARG A 315 47.78 -19.65 2.31
C ARG A 315 46.48 -20.20 1.73
N THR A 316 45.83 -21.11 2.45
CA THR A 316 44.43 -21.50 2.18
C THR A 316 43.47 -20.47 2.78
N GLY A 317 42.31 -20.26 2.14
CA GLY A 317 41.34 -19.22 2.51
C GLY A 317 41.59 -17.87 1.81
N THR A 318 42.19 -17.88 0.63
CA THR A 318 42.45 -16.70 -0.22
C THR A 318 41.29 -16.40 -1.17
N LEU A 319 41.37 -15.29 -1.91
CA LEU A 319 40.38 -14.90 -2.91
C LEU A 319 40.23 -15.95 -4.03
N CYS A 320 41.32 -16.64 -4.39
CA CYS A 320 41.29 -17.73 -5.37
C CYS A 320 40.41 -18.91 -4.95
N ASP A 321 40.23 -19.12 -3.64
CA ASP A 321 39.43 -20.22 -3.09
C ASP A 321 37.92 -19.88 -3.03
N ARG A 322 37.53 -18.64 -3.39
CA ARG A 322 36.15 -18.13 -3.36
C ARG A 322 35.62 -17.63 -4.70
N LEU A 323 36.50 -17.42 -5.67
CA LEU A 323 36.09 -17.40 -7.07
C LEU A 323 35.54 -18.79 -7.44
N PRO A 324 34.51 -18.90 -8.30
CA PRO A 324 33.90 -20.18 -8.63
C PRO A 324 34.93 -21.13 -9.27
N ALA A 325 35.23 -22.21 -8.55
CA ALA A 325 36.24 -23.19 -8.94
C ALA A 325 35.63 -24.39 -9.70
N PRO A 326 36.36 -25.01 -10.64
CA PRO A 326 37.43 -24.47 -11.48
C PRO A 326 36.83 -23.80 -12.75
N VAL A 327 37.67 -23.41 -13.71
CA VAL A 327 37.22 -22.96 -15.06
C VAL A 327 36.24 -23.95 -15.71
N SER A 328 36.41 -25.25 -15.46
CA SER A 328 35.53 -26.32 -15.95
C SER A 328 34.08 -26.24 -15.45
N ALA A 329 33.78 -25.48 -14.40
CA ALA A 329 32.40 -25.16 -14.05
C ALA A 329 31.72 -24.39 -15.20
N PHE A 330 32.38 -23.40 -15.79
CA PHE A 330 31.84 -22.63 -16.93
C PHE A 330 31.73 -23.43 -18.23
N GLU A 331 32.36 -24.61 -18.29
CA GLU A 331 32.22 -25.59 -19.39
C GLU A 331 31.02 -26.53 -19.21
N SER A 332 30.29 -26.44 -18.08
CA SER A 332 29.03 -27.15 -17.88
C SER A 332 27.92 -26.67 -18.83
N GLN A 333 26.80 -27.40 -18.89
CA GLN A 333 25.65 -26.99 -19.69
C GLN A 333 25.08 -25.66 -19.17
N ALA A 334 24.96 -25.51 -17.84
CA ALA A 334 24.58 -24.25 -17.22
C ALA A 334 25.58 -23.13 -17.56
N GLY A 335 26.88 -23.37 -17.36
CA GLY A 335 27.94 -22.38 -17.60
C GLY A 335 27.98 -21.82 -19.03
N ARG A 336 27.75 -22.68 -20.04
CA ARG A 336 27.62 -22.26 -21.45
C ARG A 336 26.30 -21.54 -21.73
N ALA A 337 25.17 -22.07 -21.24
CA ALA A 337 23.86 -21.48 -21.47
C ALA A 337 23.68 -20.11 -20.77
N LEU A 338 24.41 -19.85 -19.68
CA LEU A 338 24.46 -18.56 -18.98
C LEU A 338 25.25 -17.45 -19.71
N ARG A 339 25.87 -17.74 -20.87
CA ARG A 339 26.59 -16.74 -21.67
C ARG A 339 25.66 -15.65 -22.19
N ALA A 340 26.12 -14.39 -22.12
CA ALA A 340 25.40 -13.25 -22.68
C ALA A 340 25.12 -13.49 -24.17
N GLY A 341 23.84 -13.54 -24.55
CA GLY A 341 23.44 -13.86 -25.93
C GLY A 341 23.57 -15.34 -26.33
N SER A 342 23.50 -16.28 -25.39
CA SER A 342 23.33 -17.71 -25.70
C SER A 342 22.03 -18.00 -26.47
N ALA A 343 21.92 -19.17 -27.11
CA ALA A 343 20.67 -19.59 -27.74
C ALA A 343 19.64 -20.01 -26.67
N GLU A 344 20.13 -20.59 -25.59
CA GLU A 344 19.40 -21.15 -24.47
C GLU A 344 18.65 -20.09 -23.66
N LEU A 345 19.25 -18.92 -23.42
CA LEU A 345 18.59 -17.77 -22.79
C LEU A 345 17.54 -17.14 -23.72
N ARG A 346 17.86 -16.99 -25.02
CA ARG A 346 16.89 -16.49 -26.01
C ARG A 346 15.67 -17.41 -26.20
N ALA A 347 15.81 -18.70 -25.90
CA ALA A 347 14.72 -19.66 -25.94
C ALA A 347 13.78 -19.62 -24.72
N LEU A 348 14.17 -18.95 -23.62
CA LEU A 348 13.30 -18.77 -22.46
C LEU A 348 12.19 -17.75 -22.78
N ARG A 349 10.94 -18.16 -22.60
CA ARG A 349 9.76 -17.28 -22.69
C ARG A 349 9.91 -16.07 -21.72
N PRO A 350 9.38 -14.88 -22.05
CA PRO A 350 9.35 -13.76 -21.11
C PRO A 350 8.40 -14.06 -19.93
N TRP A 351 8.55 -13.32 -18.82
CA TRP A 351 7.65 -13.41 -17.67
C TRP A 351 6.18 -13.13 -18.08
N PRO A 352 5.18 -13.90 -17.60
CA PRO A 352 3.77 -13.62 -17.86
C PRO A 352 3.31 -12.38 -17.08
N LYS A 353 2.67 -11.43 -17.77
CA LYS A 353 2.22 -10.15 -17.18
C LYS A 353 1.40 -10.21 -15.87
N PRO A 354 0.62 -11.26 -15.54
CA PRO A 354 -0.10 -11.31 -14.27
C PRO A 354 0.76 -11.70 -13.05
N VAL A 355 2.04 -12.05 -13.26
CA VAL A 355 3.00 -12.34 -12.18
C VAL A 355 3.86 -11.10 -11.96
N PHE A 356 3.83 -10.53 -10.75
CA PHE A 356 4.65 -9.38 -10.40
C PHE A 356 6.10 -9.81 -10.15
N VAL A 357 7.05 -9.19 -10.85
CA VAL A 357 8.49 -9.52 -10.74
C VAL A 357 9.26 -8.35 -10.12
N ASP A 358 9.81 -8.56 -8.93
CA ASP A 358 10.70 -7.63 -8.24
C ASP A 358 12.16 -8.09 -8.35
N ALA A 359 13.01 -7.25 -8.95
CA ALA A 359 14.38 -7.60 -9.28
C ALA A 359 15.42 -6.81 -8.47
N LEU A 360 16.25 -7.54 -7.73
CA LEU A 360 17.20 -7.02 -6.76
C LEU A 360 18.63 -7.28 -7.24
N ALA A 361 19.44 -6.24 -7.39
CA ALA A 361 20.80 -6.36 -7.95
C ALA A 361 21.88 -5.69 -7.08
N GLY A 362 23.06 -6.29 -7.07
CA GLY A 362 24.29 -5.64 -6.63
C GLY A 362 24.87 -4.75 -7.74
N GLN A 363 25.48 -3.64 -7.34
CA GLN A 363 26.20 -2.73 -8.24
C GLN A 363 27.51 -2.28 -7.62
N ALA A 364 28.55 -3.09 -7.83
CA ALA A 364 29.93 -2.66 -7.69
C ALA A 364 30.25 -1.58 -8.74
N ARG A 365 30.89 -0.49 -8.29
CA ARG A 365 31.42 0.60 -9.13
C ARG A 365 32.90 0.76 -8.88
N PHE A 366 33.73 0.57 -9.90
CA PHE A 366 35.18 0.67 -9.79
C PHE A 366 35.70 1.98 -10.37
N GLN A 367 36.35 2.79 -9.54
CA GLN A 367 37.15 3.93 -10.02
C GLN A 367 38.48 3.42 -10.56
N VAL A 368 38.63 3.33 -11.88
CA VAL A 368 39.88 2.93 -12.55
C VAL A 368 40.64 4.16 -13.09
N PRO A 369 41.98 4.16 -13.08
CA PRO A 369 42.76 5.23 -13.72
C PRO A 369 42.47 5.34 -15.21
N ARG A 370 42.21 6.54 -15.72
CA ARG A 370 42.11 6.77 -17.17
C ARG A 370 43.53 6.91 -17.75
N LEU A 371 43.98 5.88 -18.47
CA LEU A 371 45.22 5.91 -19.24
C LEU A 371 45.15 6.99 -20.32
N GLY A 372 46.19 7.83 -20.41
CA GLY A 372 46.36 8.78 -21.50
C GLY A 372 46.95 8.14 -22.76
N TRP A 373 47.05 8.93 -23.84
CA TRP A 373 47.57 8.51 -25.16
C TRP A 373 48.98 7.88 -25.12
N PHE A 374 49.74 8.10 -24.04
CA PHE A 374 51.10 7.58 -23.83
C PHE A 374 51.21 6.68 -22.58
N GLY A 375 50.12 6.02 -22.16
CA GLY A 375 50.10 5.11 -20.99
C GLY A 375 50.21 5.77 -19.61
N LEU A 376 50.51 7.07 -19.55
CA LEU A 376 50.59 7.84 -18.31
C LEU A 376 49.22 8.08 -17.67
N SER A 377 49.16 8.02 -16.34
CA SER A 377 47.96 8.23 -15.52
C SER A 377 47.83 9.69 -15.10
N TRP A 378 46.87 10.42 -15.67
CA TRP A 378 46.70 11.88 -15.48
C TRP A 378 45.71 12.23 -14.36
N GLY A 379 45.69 11.47 -13.27
CA GLY A 379 44.90 11.74 -12.05
C GLY A 379 43.37 11.64 -12.17
N ARG A 380 42.82 11.58 -13.39
CA ARG A 380 41.40 11.35 -13.67
C ARG A 380 41.07 9.86 -13.67
N THR A 381 40.06 9.47 -12.91
CA THR A 381 39.48 8.12 -12.93
C THR A 381 38.23 8.09 -13.82
N THR A 382 37.92 6.95 -14.43
CA THR A 382 36.57 6.64 -14.92
C THR A 382 35.87 5.66 -13.99
N SER A 383 34.54 5.62 -14.00
CA SER A 383 33.74 4.69 -13.19
C SER A 383 33.25 3.54 -14.07
N VAL A 384 33.67 2.32 -13.77
CA VAL A 384 33.21 1.10 -14.44
C VAL A 384 32.11 0.46 -13.59
N GLU A 385 30.95 0.25 -14.18
CA GLU A 385 29.81 -0.42 -13.53
C GLU A 385 29.89 -1.93 -13.75
N ALA A 386 30.11 -2.68 -12.69
CA ALA A 386 30.43 -4.12 -12.74
C ALA A 386 29.27 -5.06 -12.36
N GLY A 387 28.10 -4.50 -12.03
CA GLY A 387 26.99 -5.27 -11.47
C GLY A 387 27.41 -5.95 -10.16
N ASP A 388 26.98 -7.18 -9.95
CA ASP A 388 27.34 -7.96 -8.76
C ASP A 388 28.63 -8.79 -8.92
N LEU A 389 29.43 -8.45 -9.94
CA LEU A 389 30.61 -9.13 -10.49
C LEU A 389 30.35 -10.39 -11.32
N ILE A 390 29.13 -10.96 -11.28
CA ILE A 390 28.74 -12.09 -12.12
C ILE A 390 27.71 -11.65 -13.17
N VAL A 391 26.78 -10.77 -12.79
CA VAL A 391 25.62 -10.32 -13.55
C VAL A 391 25.54 -8.80 -13.48
N THR A 392 25.30 -8.14 -14.63
CA THR A 392 25.06 -6.69 -14.67
C THR A 392 23.66 -6.36 -14.14
N SER A 393 23.51 -5.20 -13.52
CA SER A 393 22.19 -4.66 -13.10
C SER A 393 21.18 -4.66 -14.27
N GLY A 394 21.59 -4.23 -15.46
CA GLY A 394 20.76 -4.31 -16.66
C GLY A 394 20.34 -5.74 -17.08
N SER A 395 21.16 -6.76 -16.83
CA SER A 395 20.79 -8.16 -17.04
C SER A 395 19.88 -8.69 -15.93
N ALA A 396 20.03 -8.19 -14.69
CA ALA A 396 19.17 -8.53 -13.56
C ALA A 396 17.76 -7.94 -13.65
N PHE A 397 17.58 -6.81 -14.34
CA PHE A 397 16.31 -6.08 -14.43
C PHE A 397 15.48 -6.37 -15.69
N GLN A 398 15.93 -7.26 -16.58
CA GLN A 398 15.25 -7.49 -17.85
C GLN A 398 13.91 -8.20 -17.68
N GLY A 399 12.82 -7.44 -17.82
CA GLY A 399 11.45 -7.95 -17.73
C GLY A 399 10.88 -7.99 -16.31
N ALA A 400 11.43 -7.20 -15.40
CA ALA A 400 10.88 -6.98 -14.06
C ALA A 400 9.93 -5.76 -14.03
N ASP A 401 8.94 -5.79 -13.14
CA ASP A 401 8.00 -4.68 -12.87
C ASP A 401 8.57 -3.70 -11.84
N SER A 402 9.36 -4.21 -10.89
CA SER A 402 10.08 -3.46 -9.87
C SER A 402 11.58 -3.77 -9.93
N THR A 403 12.41 -2.77 -9.64
CA THR A 403 13.87 -2.90 -9.69
C THR A 403 14.54 -2.17 -8.53
N ARG A 404 15.41 -2.85 -7.78
CA ARG A 404 16.18 -2.25 -6.68
C ARG A 404 17.67 -2.56 -6.81
N THR A 405 18.50 -1.55 -6.58
CA THR A 405 19.97 -1.67 -6.65
C THR A 405 20.61 -1.35 -5.30
N VAL A 406 21.49 -2.21 -4.80
CA VAL A 406 22.45 -1.86 -3.73
C VAL A 406 23.79 -1.50 -4.38
N SER A 407 24.40 -0.37 -3.98
CA SER A 407 25.56 0.22 -4.65
C SER A 407 26.82 0.25 -3.77
N CYS A 408 27.93 -0.29 -4.26
CA CYS A 408 29.21 -0.35 -3.53
C CYS A 408 30.36 0.18 -4.40
N SER A 409 31.11 1.17 -3.91
CA SER A 409 32.22 1.78 -4.68
C SER A 409 33.61 1.26 -4.26
N TYR A 410 34.50 1.02 -5.22
CA TYR A 410 35.85 0.50 -4.97
C TYR A 410 36.91 1.33 -5.71
N GLN A 411 38.08 1.54 -5.08
CA GLN A 411 39.16 2.37 -5.63
C GLN A 411 40.28 1.49 -6.23
N LEU A 412 40.49 1.55 -7.54
CA LEU A 412 41.61 0.90 -8.23
C LEU A 412 42.76 1.87 -8.57
N SER A 413 42.63 3.17 -8.25
CA SER A 413 43.73 4.13 -8.39
C SER A 413 44.63 4.16 -7.14
N PRO A 414 45.91 3.73 -7.22
CA PRO A 414 46.82 3.76 -6.07
C PRO A 414 47.16 5.20 -5.62
N VAL A 415 47.11 6.17 -6.54
CA VAL A 415 47.38 7.59 -6.25
C VAL A 415 46.19 8.24 -5.52
N ARG A 416 44.95 7.83 -5.81
CA ARG A 416 43.80 8.27 -4.99
C ARG A 416 43.72 7.52 -3.65
N GLY A 417 44.01 6.22 -3.64
CA GLY A 417 43.99 5.44 -2.39
C GLY A 417 44.86 6.05 -1.28
N THR A 418 46.00 6.67 -1.62
CA THR A 418 46.86 7.37 -0.67
C THR A 418 46.35 8.76 -0.29
N THR A 419 45.84 9.57 -1.23
CA THR A 419 45.24 10.89 -0.91
C THR A 419 43.96 10.76 -0.10
N ASP A 420 43.11 9.80 -0.44
CA ASP A 420 41.82 9.58 0.20
C ASP A 420 42.02 9.07 1.63
N ALA A 421 42.99 8.17 1.85
CA ALA A 421 43.39 7.72 3.18
C ALA A 421 44.05 8.82 4.03
N LEU A 422 44.83 9.72 3.41
CA LEU A 422 45.41 10.88 4.10
C LEU A 422 44.31 11.89 4.48
N GLY A 423 43.39 12.21 3.57
CA GLY A 423 42.24 13.08 3.84
C GLY A 423 41.32 12.53 4.93
N LEU A 424 41.06 11.22 4.93
CA LEU A 424 40.33 10.53 6.00
C LEU A 424 41.04 10.66 7.36
N ARG A 425 42.37 10.47 7.39
CA ARG A 425 43.18 10.57 8.60
C ARG A 425 43.30 12.01 9.13
N LEU A 426 43.14 13.00 8.26
CA LEU A 426 43.11 14.44 8.60
C LEU A 426 41.68 14.98 8.86
N GLY A 427 40.64 14.14 8.75
CA GLY A 427 39.25 14.55 8.93
C GLY A 427 38.67 15.42 7.79
N LEU A 428 39.37 15.51 6.66
CA LEU A 428 39.00 16.34 5.49
C LEU A 428 38.08 15.62 4.50
N ILE A 429 37.94 14.29 4.61
CA ILE A 429 37.09 13.44 3.76
C ILE A 429 36.36 12.46 4.68
N SER A 430 35.07 12.18 4.45
CA SER A 430 34.33 11.24 5.30
C SER A 430 34.60 9.78 4.92
N LYS A 431 34.38 8.87 5.87
CA LYS A 431 34.46 7.42 5.63
C LYS A 431 33.36 6.90 4.68
N ALA A 432 32.32 7.71 4.40
CA ALA A 432 31.34 7.36 3.36
C ALA A 432 31.92 7.59 1.95
N ASP A 433 32.75 8.62 1.76
CA ASP A 433 33.21 9.07 0.44
C ASP A 433 34.40 8.24 -0.10
N VAL A 434 35.28 7.78 0.79
CA VAL A 434 36.45 6.98 0.42
C VAL A 434 36.03 5.61 -0.12
N ALA A 435 36.30 5.37 -1.42
CA ALA A 435 36.00 4.10 -2.07
C ALA A 435 36.94 2.97 -1.56
N ASP A 436 36.38 1.78 -1.37
CA ASP A 436 37.02 0.73 -0.55
C ASP A 436 38.01 -0.13 -1.35
N VAL A 437 38.82 -0.94 -0.65
CA VAL A 437 39.85 -1.77 -1.28
C VAL A 437 39.23 -2.81 -2.23
N PRO A 438 39.77 -3.01 -3.46
CA PRO A 438 39.12 -3.81 -4.51
C PRO A 438 38.76 -5.25 -4.10
N LEU A 439 39.57 -5.88 -3.25
CA LEU A 439 39.38 -7.27 -2.81
C LEU A 439 38.05 -7.48 -2.04
N LYS A 440 37.50 -6.45 -1.40
CA LYS A 440 36.21 -6.51 -0.70
C LYS A 440 35.00 -6.59 -1.64
N ALA A 441 35.18 -6.41 -2.95
CA ALA A 441 34.12 -6.57 -3.91
C ALA A 441 33.62 -8.03 -4.03
N PHE A 442 34.37 -9.00 -3.46
CA PHE A 442 34.06 -10.44 -3.46
C PHE A 442 33.65 -10.98 -2.08
N THR A 443 33.35 -10.08 -1.12
CA THR A 443 32.94 -10.43 0.26
C THR A 443 32.03 -9.34 0.87
N GLY A 444 31.16 -8.73 0.08
CA GLY A 444 30.45 -7.50 0.44
C GLY A 444 29.02 -7.46 -0.08
N ALA A 445 28.21 -6.52 0.42
CA ALA A 445 26.76 -6.45 0.19
C ALA A 445 26.33 -6.43 -1.29
N CYS A 446 27.22 -6.06 -2.22
CA CYS A 446 26.96 -6.03 -3.65
C CYS A 446 27.53 -7.23 -4.42
N PHE A 447 28.14 -8.23 -3.76
CA PHE A 447 28.71 -9.40 -4.44
C PHE A 447 27.65 -10.48 -4.68
N HIS A 448 27.67 -11.10 -5.86
CA HIS A 448 26.62 -12.01 -6.35
C HIS A 448 26.13 -13.09 -5.36
N PRO A 449 27.00 -13.85 -4.64
CA PRO A 449 26.54 -14.86 -3.67
C PRO A 449 26.12 -14.25 -2.32
N ASP A 450 26.53 -13.01 -2.03
CA ASP A 450 26.33 -12.31 -0.76
C ASP A 450 25.10 -11.37 -0.77
N LEU A 451 24.39 -11.21 -1.90
CA LEU A 451 23.24 -10.31 -2.05
C LEU A 451 22.15 -10.58 -0.99
N MET A 452 21.90 -11.85 -0.66
CA MET A 452 20.91 -12.28 0.35
C MET A 452 21.37 -12.04 1.80
N ARG A 453 22.56 -11.45 1.99
CA ARG A 453 23.08 -10.98 3.28
C ARG A 453 23.09 -9.45 3.40
N SER A 454 22.81 -8.72 2.32
CA SER A 454 22.64 -7.26 2.31
C SER A 454 21.32 -6.88 2.95
N ILE A 455 21.37 -6.16 4.07
CA ILE A 455 20.17 -5.67 4.77
C ILE A 455 19.31 -4.75 3.89
N GLU A 456 19.90 -4.10 2.89
CA GLU A 456 19.20 -3.26 1.93
C GLU A 456 18.31 -4.10 0.99
N LEU A 457 18.87 -5.17 0.41
CA LEU A 457 18.11 -6.03 -0.50
C LEU A 457 17.16 -6.97 0.23
N THR A 458 17.53 -7.51 1.39
CA THR A 458 16.64 -8.41 2.14
C THR A 458 15.44 -7.68 2.74
N ASN A 459 15.56 -6.39 3.07
CA ASN A 459 14.41 -5.59 3.50
C ASN A 459 13.48 -5.24 2.34
N GLU A 460 14.01 -5.02 1.13
CA GLU A 460 13.16 -4.85 -0.06
C GLU A 460 12.39 -6.15 -0.37
N ALA A 461 13.10 -7.28 -0.37
CA ALA A 461 12.53 -8.61 -0.55
C ALA A 461 11.46 -8.93 0.53
N LEU A 462 11.72 -8.56 1.79
CA LEU A 462 10.71 -8.65 2.85
C LEU A 462 9.50 -7.76 2.57
N GLY A 463 9.72 -6.55 2.04
CA GLY A 463 8.67 -5.64 1.60
C GLY A 463 7.76 -6.29 0.57
N ALA A 464 8.31 -6.78 -0.55
CA ALA A 464 7.54 -7.44 -1.61
C ALA A 464 6.71 -8.63 -1.10
N VAL A 465 7.32 -9.54 -0.31
CA VAL A 465 6.61 -10.71 0.24
C VAL A 465 5.57 -10.30 1.30
N SER A 466 5.86 -9.29 2.14
CA SER A 466 4.91 -8.81 3.15
C SER A 466 3.74 -8.06 2.53
N ASP A 467 3.97 -7.28 1.48
CA ASP A 467 2.94 -6.52 0.78
C ASP A 467 2.03 -7.43 -0.05
N ASP A 468 2.56 -8.51 -0.66
CA ASP A 468 1.77 -9.57 -1.28
C ASP A 468 0.92 -10.35 -0.25
N ILE A 469 1.48 -10.72 0.91
CA ILE A 469 0.67 -11.37 1.96
C ILE A 469 -0.38 -10.38 2.52
N ARG A 470 -0.06 -9.09 2.60
CA ARG A 470 -0.98 -8.05 3.09
C ARG A 470 -2.09 -7.72 2.08
N SER A 471 -1.82 -7.78 0.78
CA SER A 471 -2.83 -7.54 -0.27
C SER A 471 -3.95 -8.58 -0.25
N ARG A 472 -3.73 -9.74 0.36
CA ARG A 472 -4.72 -10.83 0.51
C ARG A 472 -5.61 -10.71 1.77
N GLN A 473 -5.37 -9.74 2.65
CA GLN A 473 -6.09 -9.61 3.92
C GLN A 473 -7.42 -8.87 3.74
N PRO A 474 -8.48 -9.20 4.51
CA PRO A 474 -9.74 -8.46 4.47
C PRO A 474 -9.52 -7.00 4.88
N VAL A 475 -10.36 -6.12 4.35
CA VAL A 475 -10.42 -4.71 4.70
C VAL A 475 -10.85 -4.55 6.16
N THR A 476 -10.19 -3.65 6.88
CA THR A 476 -10.50 -3.31 8.26
C THR A 476 -10.62 -1.80 8.43
N ALA A 477 -11.36 -1.37 9.43
CA ALA A 477 -11.50 0.06 9.74
C ALA A 477 -10.15 0.74 10.08
N SER A 478 -9.15 -0.03 10.51
CA SER A 478 -7.78 0.42 10.78
C SER A 478 -6.90 0.46 9.53
N SER A 479 -7.00 -0.53 8.62
CA SER A 479 -6.22 -0.51 7.37
C SER A 479 -6.69 0.62 6.43
N LEU A 480 -7.99 0.93 6.42
CA LEU A 480 -8.56 2.06 5.68
C LEU A 480 -7.95 3.42 6.06
N LEU A 481 -7.46 3.60 7.29
CA LEU A 481 -6.75 4.83 7.70
C LEU A 481 -5.46 5.09 6.88
N SER A 482 -5.01 4.09 6.11
CA SER A 482 -3.86 4.14 5.21
C SER A 482 -4.20 3.70 3.77
N ALA A 483 -5.47 3.64 3.39
CA ALA A 483 -5.90 3.23 2.05
C ALA A 483 -5.57 4.30 0.98
N PRO A 484 -5.49 3.91 -0.31
CA PRO A 484 -5.48 4.85 -1.42
C PRO A 484 -6.85 5.52 -1.61
N VAL A 485 -6.87 6.76 -2.09
CA VAL A 485 -8.08 7.51 -2.47
C VAL A 485 -7.96 8.06 -3.90
N PRO A 486 -9.09 8.23 -4.63
CA PRO A 486 -9.07 8.75 -6.00
C PRO A 486 -8.69 10.23 -6.06
N ALA A 487 -8.40 10.71 -7.27
CA ALA A 487 -8.27 12.15 -7.53
C ALA A 487 -9.68 12.74 -7.66
N ALA A 488 -10.06 13.64 -6.75
CA ALA A 488 -11.38 14.26 -6.75
C ALA A 488 -11.39 15.58 -5.96
N CYS A 489 -12.40 16.42 -6.21
CA CYS A 489 -12.63 17.69 -5.50
C CYS A 489 -11.41 18.64 -5.53
N GLY A 490 -10.65 18.61 -6.62
CA GLY A 490 -9.39 19.37 -6.80
C GLY A 490 -8.14 18.75 -6.15
N HIS A 491 -8.28 17.64 -5.41
CA HIS A 491 -7.16 16.93 -4.78
C HIS A 491 -6.62 15.80 -5.67
N PRO A 492 -5.29 15.54 -5.66
CA PRO A 492 -4.71 14.43 -6.40
C PRO A 492 -5.03 13.08 -5.74
N ALA A 493 -4.99 12.01 -6.53
CA ALA A 493 -5.00 10.65 -6.01
C ALA A 493 -3.77 10.42 -5.13
N GLY A 494 -3.92 9.64 -4.06
CA GLY A 494 -2.83 9.40 -3.12
C GLY A 494 -3.21 8.43 -2.02
N LYS A 495 -2.31 8.27 -1.04
CA LYS A 495 -2.50 7.35 0.09
C LYS A 495 -2.78 8.13 1.37
N LEU A 496 -3.81 7.74 2.11
CA LEU A 496 -4.18 8.36 3.38
C LEU A 496 -3.11 8.15 4.46
N SER A 497 -3.06 9.08 5.39
CA SER A 497 -2.31 8.99 6.64
C SER A 497 -3.25 9.36 7.78
N SER A 498 -3.45 8.43 8.72
CA SER A 498 -4.46 8.56 9.80
C SER A 498 -5.86 8.95 9.29
N GLY A 499 -6.24 8.45 8.10
CA GLY A 499 -7.55 8.68 7.49
C GLY A 499 -7.72 9.98 6.68
N LYS A 500 -6.68 10.81 6.53
CA LYS A 500 -6.71 12.04 5.69
C LYS A 500 -5.54 12.07 4.69
N LEU A 501 -5.74 12.72 3.55
CA LEU A 501 -4.72 12.83 2.50
C LEU A 501 -3.59 13.79 2.96
N PRO A 502 -2.34 13.34 3.07
CA PRO A 502 -1.23 14.19 3.49
C PRO A 502 -0.81 15.16 2.37
N GLY A 503 -0.19 16.29 2.75
CA GLY A 503 0.39 17.26 1.81
C GLY A 503 -0.57 18.32 1.28
N VAL A 504 -1.88 18.22 1.52
CA VAL A 504 -2.85 19.27 1.20
C VAL A 504 -2.53 20.55 2.02
N PRO A 505 -2.30 21.72 1.38
CA PRO A 505 -1.98 22.95 2.11
C PRO A 505 -3.16 23.46 2.94
N LYS A 506 -2.88 24.12 4.08
CA LYS A 506 -3.91 24.82 4.88
C LYS A 506 -4.64 25.83 4.00
N GLY A 507 -5.97 25.82 4.03
CA GLY A 507 -6.82 26.67 3.19
C GLY A 507 -7.05 26.17 1.76
N ARG A 508 -6.49 25.01 1.36
CA ARG A 508 -6.83 24.31 0.11
C ARG A 508 -7.83 23.18 0.32
N GLY A 509 -8.33 23.03 1.55
CA GLY A 509 -9.35 22.06 1.94
C GLY A 509 -8.82 20.73 2.45
N VAL A 510 -9.56 19.65 2.23
CA VAL A 510 -9.24 18.31 2.71
C VAL A 510 -9.76 17.22 1.77
N MET A 511 -9.15 16.05 1.85
CA MET A 511 -9.66 14.78 1.30
C MET A 511 -9.41 13.71 2.37
N GLY A 512 -10.40 12.85 2.65
CA GLY A 512 -10.24 11.80 3.66
C GLY A 512 -11.48 10.94 3.89
N LEU A 513 -11.38 9.99 4.81
CA LEU A 513 -12.52 9.19 5.26
C LEU A 513 -13.51 10.10 5.98
N ALA A 514 -14.80 10.01 5.62
CA ALA A 514 -15.81 10.95 6.09
C ALA A 514 -15.92 10.95 7.63
N TRP A 515 -16.00 9.79 8.28
CA TRP A 515 -16.07 9.68 9.75
C TRP A 515 -14.83 10.23 10.49
N VAL A 516 -13.67 10.32 9.83
CA VAL A 516 -12.44 10.90 10.40
C VAL A 516 -12.39 12.42 10.18
N THR A 517 -13.22 12.94 9.27
CA THR A 517 -13.14 14.31 8.79
C THR A 517 -14.31 15.17 9.27
N THR A 518 -15.54 14.64 9.21
CA THR A 518 -16.76 15.28 9.72
C THR A 518 -17.04 14.93 11.18
N GLY A 519 -16.42 13.87 11.72
CA GLY A 519 -16.67 13.37 13.08
C GLY A 519 -17.97 12.56 13.24
N GLN A 520 -18.71 12.33 12.14
CA GLN A 520 -19.90 11.49 12.12
C GLN A 520 -19.62 10.02 12.54
N PRO A 521 -20.64 9.25 12.97
CA PRO A 521 -20.46 7.87 13.40
C PRO A 521 -19.90 6.96 12.30
N ARG A 522 -18.75 6.31 12.57
CA ARG A 522 -18.14 5.33 11.65
C ARG A 522 -19.11 4.21 11.24
N ALA A 523 -20.02 3.80 12.13
CA ALA A 523 -20.97 2.72 11.84
C ALA A 523 -21.99 3.06 10.74
N ASP A 524 -22.21 4.35 10.47
CA ASP A 524 -23.07 4.81 9.38
C ASP A 524 -22.27 5.15 8.11
N LEU A 525 -20.97 5.44 8.21
CA LEU A 525 -20.12 5.86 7.08
C LEU A 525 -19.12 4.80 6.58
N LEU A 526 -19.21 3.58 7.11
CA LEU A 526 -18.39 2.43 6.74
C LEU A 526 -19.19 1.14 6.90
N THR A 527 -19.25 0.33 5.85
CA THR A 527 -19.88 -0.99 5.89
C THR A 527 -18.98 -2.04 5.25
N PHE A 528 -19.03 -3.27 5.76
CA PHE A 528 -18.21 -4.41 5.30
C PHE A 528 -19.09 -5.46 4.63
N GLY A 529 -18.54 -6.17 3.66
CA GLY A 529 -19.28 -7.15 2.85
C GLY A 529 -18.41 -7.95 1.90
N ASP A 530 -19.04 -8.42 0.84
CA ASP A 530 -18.43 -9.07 -0.32
C ASP A 530 -18.96 -8.26 -1.52
N LEU A 531 -18.12 -7.39 -2.09
CA LEU A 531 -18.55 -6.34 -3.02
C LEU A 531 -18.23 -6.70 -4.47
N ASP A 532 -17.14 -7.43 -4.72
CA ASP A 532 -16.81 -7.95 -6.06
C ASP A 532 -17.18 -9.42 -6.29
N GLY A 533 -17.40 -10.21 -5.24
CA GLY A 533 -17.80 -11.62 -5.31
C GLY A 533 -16.64 -12.61 -5.14
N ASP A 534 -15.44 -12.19 -4.74
CA ASP A 534 -14.32 -13.09 -4.43
C ASP A 534 -14.50 -13.89 -3.11
N GLY A 535 -15.50 -13.52 -2.29
CA GLY A 535 -15.83 -14.18 -1.03
C GLY A 535 -14.89 -13.84 0.13
N THR A 536 -14.13 -12.75 0.03
CA THR A 536 -13.33 -12.21 1.13
C THR A 536 -14.09 -11.12 1.91
N GLY A 537 -13.38 -10.13 2.45
CA GLY A 537 -13.94 -9.13 3.36
C GLY A 537 -13.65 -7.73 2.83
N ASP A 538 -14.55 -7.24 1.99
CA ASP A 538 -14.49 -5.92 1.38
C ASP A 538 -15.07 -4.83 2.28
N ALA A 539 -14.87 -3.57 1.90
CA ALA A 539 -15.57 -2.44 2.53
C ALA A 539 -16.02 -1.37 1.54
N ALA A 540 -17.19 -0.79 1.81
CA ALA A 540 -17.62 0.46 1.21
C ALA A 540 -17.57 1.59 2.24
N ALA A 541 -16.91 2.68 1.90
CA ALA A 541 -16.65 3.82 2.78
C ALA A 541 -17.03 5.14 2.10
N ALA A 542 -17.59 6.06 2.87
CA ALA A 542 -17.77 7.44 2.44
C ALA A 542 -16.45 8.21 2.58
N LEU A 543 -16.07 8.92 1.52
CA LEU A 543 -14.97 9.87 1.50
C LEU A 543 -15.56 11.29 1.51
N TYR A 544 -15.08 12.11 2.44
CA TYR A 544 -15.37 13.53 2.51
C TYR A 544 -14.25 14.32 1.84
N CYS A 545 -14.64 15.36 1.11
CA CYS A 545 -13.73 16.33 0.55
C CYS A 545 -14.30 17.75 0.62
N ASP A 546 -13.40 18.73 0.70
CA ASP A 546 -13.74 20.14 0.54
C ASP A 546 -12.63 20.84 -0.25
N ALA A 547 -12.98 21.91 -0.96
CA ALA A 547 -12.07 22.68 -1.81
C ALA A 547 -11.78 24.09 -1.23
N GLY A 548 -11.36 24.15 0.04
CA GLY A 548 -11.00 25.41 0.71
C GLY A 548 -12.10 25.93 1.63
N GLY A 549 -12.85 25.02 2.27
CA GLY A 549 -14.00 25.32 3.13
C GLY A 549 -15.35 25.29 2.42
N VAL A 550 -15.36 25.14 1.09
CA VAL A 550 -16.56 24.77 0.33
C VAL A 550 -16.63 23.24 0.29
N PRO A 551 -17.58 22.59 1.00
CA PRO A 551 -17.80 21.15 0.89
C PRO A 551 -18.23 20.77 -0.53
N TRP A 552 -17.93 19.54 -0.92
CA TRP A 552 -18.26 18.95 -2.23
C TRP A 552 -19.06 17.65 -2.03
N PRO A 553 -19.68 17.09 -3.08
CA PRO A 553 -20.43 15.84 -2.98
C PRO A 553 -19.56 14.69 -2.49
N GLU A 554 -19.95 14.06 -1.37
CA GLU A 554 -19.21 12.90 -0.84
C GLU A 554 -19.14 11.76 -1.86
N ILE A 555 -18.06 10.98 -1.76
CA ILE A 555 -17.71 9.94 -2.73
C ILE A 555 -17.82 8.59 -2.04
N ILE A 556 -18.52 7.63 -2.66
CA ILE A 556 -18.53 6.25 -2.16
C ILE A 556 -17.37 5.50 -2.81
N ALA A 557 -16.43 5.05 -2.00
CA ALA A 557 -15.30 4.25 -2.42
C ALA A 557 -15.47 2.79 -1.97
N PHE A 558 -15.28 1.85 -2.90
CA PHE A 558 -15.27 0.41 -2.65
C PHE A 558 -13.82 -0.07 -2.57
N TYR A 559 -13.53 -0.87 -1.55
CA TYR A 559 -12.22 -1.41 -1.25
C TYR A 559 -12.26 -2.94 -1.22
N GLY A 560 -11.37 -3.55 -1.99
CA GLY A 560 -11.11 -4.99 -1.99
C GLY A 560 -9.95 -5.38 -1.06
N PRO A 561 -9.50 -6.64 -1.12
CA PRO A 561 -8.38 -7.17 -0.35
C PRO A 561 -7.15 -6.24 -0.25
N GLY A 562 -6.53 -6.22 0.92
CA GLY A 562 -5.43 -5.30 1.24
C GLY A 562 -5.85 -3.86 1.46
N SER A 563 -7.15 -3.56 1.43
CA SER A 563 -7.68 -2.18 1.31
C SER A 563 -7.25 -1.52 -0.01
N THR A 564 -7.23 -2.29 -1.10
CA THR A 564 -7.03 -1.78 -2.45
C THR A 564 -8.31 -1.09 -2.93
N LEU A 565 -8.20 0.11 -3.52
CA LEU A 565 -9.37 0.82 -4.07
C LEU A 565 -9.77 0.13 -5.38
N ILE A 566 -10.89 -0.61 -5.37
CA ILE A 566 -11.40 -1.28 -6.58
C ILE A 566 -12.25 -0.33 -7.42
N GLY A 567 -12.99 0.59 -6.80
CA GLY A 567 -13.81 1.56 -7.52
C GLY A 567 -14.30 2.72 -6.65
N HIS A 568 -14.83 3.76 -7.29
CA HIS A 568 -15.50 4.88 -6.62
C HIS A 568 -16.59 5.48 -7.51
N ILE A 569 -17.50 6.25 -6.90
CA ILE A 569 -18.54 7.05 -7.58
C ILE A 569 -18.83 8.31 -6.74
N SER A 570 -19.04 9.47 -7.36
CA SER A 570 -19.50 10.67 -6.65
C SER A 570 -21.02 10.63 -6.54
N LEU A 571 -21.57 11.14 -5.44
CA LEU A 571 -23.03 11.16 -5.26
C LEU A 571 -23.74 12.15 -6.20
N SER A 572 -23.02 13.12 -6.76
CA SER A 572 -23.53 14.00 -7.83
C SER A 572 -23.61 13.33 -9.20
N ASP A 573 -23.04 12.13 -9.37
CA ASP A 573 -23.24 11.28 -10.57
C ASP A 573 -24.61 10.54 -10.52
N ILE A 574 -25.37 10.64 -9.41
CA ILE A 574 -26.54 9.79 -9.11
C ILE A 574 -27.79 10.65 -8.83
N ASN A 575 -28.37 11.22 -9.90
CA ASN A 575 -29.57 12.06 -9.82
C ASN A 575 -30.78 11.36 -10.46
N LEU A 576 -31.99 11.74 -10.05
CA LEU A 576 -33.22 11.32 -10.75
C LEU A 576 -33.35 12.04 -12.11
N PRO A 577 -34.02 11.44 -13.12
CA PRO A 577 -34.24 12.09 -14.41
C PRO A 577 -34.99 13.42 -14.27
N GLY A 578 -34.38 14.50 -14.75
CA GLY A 578 -34.95 15.85 -14.72
C GLY A 578 -34.50 16.74 -13.56
N HIS A 579 -33.72 16.21 -12.61
CA HIS A 579 -33.09 17.00 -11.54
C HIS A 579 -31.63 17.34 -11.90
N GLU A 580 -31.14 18.48 -11.42
CA GLU A 580 -29.74 18.85 -11.55
C GLU A 580 -28.82 18.06 -10.60
N ALA A 581 -27.51 18.22 -10.77
CA ALA A 581 -26.51 17.54 -9.95
C ALA A 581 -26.34 18.24 -8.60
N GLY A 582 -26.23 17.43 -7.53
CA GLY A 582 -25.95 17.95 -6.19
C GLY A 582 -24.65 18.77 -6.14
N GLU A 583 -24.71 20.02 -5.64
CA GLU A 583 -23.50 20.79 -5.32
C GLU A 583 -22.88 20.29 -4.01
N ASN A 584 -23.72 19.79 -3.10
CA ASN A 584 -23.32 19.08 -1.89
C ASN A 584 -24.11 17.79 -1.74
N ALA A 585 -23.44 16.74 -1.29
CA ALA A 585 -24.07 15.47 -0.96
C ALA A 585 -23.44 14.92 0.32
N LEU A 586 -24.26 14.64 1.34
CA LEU A 586 -23.82 14.17 2.65
C LEU A 586 -24.46 12.81 2.95
N VAL A 587 -23.62 11.79 3.16
CA VAL A 587 -24.06 10.43 3.52
C VAL A 587 -24.60 10.42 4.95
N HIS A 588 -25.77 9.82 5.12
CA HIS A 588 -26.36 9.48 6.42
C HIS A 588 -26.20 8.00 6.79
N ARG A 589 -26.08 7.10 5.78
CA ARG A 589 -25.87 5.66 6.02
C ARG A 589 -25.33 4.90 4.81
N LEU A 590 -24.39 4.00 5.07
CA LEU A 590 -23.98 2.87 4.24
C LEU A 590 -24.38 1.56 4.91
N ARG A 591 -24.98 0.63 4.17
CA ARG A 591 -25.31 -0.71 4.66
C ARG A 591 -25.16 -1.77 3.59
N TYR A 592 -24.23 -2.70 3.78
CA TYR A 592 -24.13 -3.90 2.94
C TYR A 592 -25.35 -4.81 3.08
N THR A 593 -25.75 -5.42 1.95
CA THR A 593 -26.82 -6.40 1.83
C THR A 593 -26.47 -7.38 0.71
N ALA A 594 -27.13 -8.54 0.64
CA ALA A 594 -26.99 -9.48 -0.49
C ALA A 594 -27.38 -8.90 -1.87
N LYS A 595 -27.95 -7.68 -1.93
CA LYS A 595 -28.23 -6.95 -3.18
C LYS A 595 -27.15 -5.92 -3.54
N GLY A 596 -26.19 -5.65 -2.67
CA GLY A 596 -25.21 -4.56 -2.79
C GLY A 596 -25.24 -3.63 -1.57
N VAL A 597 -24.56 -2.50 -1.68
CA VAL A 597 -24.49 -1.48 -0.63
C VAL A 597 -25.66 -0.51 -0.77
N VAL A 598 -26.56 -0.51 0.20
CA VAL A 598 -27.59 0.53 0.30
C VAL A 598 -26.94 1.81 0.84
N VAL A 599 -27.11 2.91 0.12
CA VAL A 599 -26.59 4.24 0.47
C VAL A 599 -27.77 5.19 0.69
N GLN A 600 -27.70 5.99 1.74
CA GLN A 600 -28.67 7.02 2.09
C GLN A 600 -27.93 8.35 2.24
N TRP A 601 -28.35 9.39 1.51
CA TRP A 601 -27.68 10.70 1.52
C TRP A 601 -28.68 11.85 1.30
N SER A 602 -28.33 13.04 1.79
CA SER A 602 -29.03 14.28 1.43
C SER A 602 -28.21 15.09 0.43
N THR A 603 -28.91 15.83 -0.44
CA THR A 603 -28.38 16.86 -1.35
C THR A 603 -29.41 18.00 -1.46
N GLN A 604 -29.22 19.02 -2.30
CA GLN A 604 -30.23 20.06 -2.54
C GLN A 604 -31.28 19.61 -3.57
N GLN A 605 -32.49 20.16 -3.52
CA GLN A 605 -33.44 20.12 -4.65
C GLN A 605 -33.19 21.31 -5.58
N ASP A 606 -33.74 21.25 -6.78
CA ASP A 606 -33.70 22.36 -7.72
C ASP A 606 -34.39 23.60 -7.10
N GLY A 607 -33.78 24.77 -7.30
CA GLY A 607 -34.21 26.03 -6.69
C GLY A 607 -33.82 26.22 -5.21
N ASP A 608 -33.11 25.28 -4.57
CA ASP A 608 -32.54 25.51 -3.24
C ASP A 608 -31.08 26.01 -3.31
N PRO A 609 -30.58 26.70 -2.27
CA PRO A 609 -29.14 26.94 -2.11
C PRO A 609 -28.34 25.63 -2.11
N GLY A 610 -27.19 25.59 -2.80
CA GLY A 610 -26.42 24.35 -3.02
C GLY A 610 -25.81 23.66 -1.78
N ALA A 611 -25.95 24.24 -0.58
CA ALA A 611 -25.59 23.62 0.70
C ALA A 611 -26.81 23.09 1.48
N SER A 612 -28.03 23.28 0.97
CA SER A 612 -29.28 22.86 1.61
C SER A 612 -29.48 21.35 1.48
N ALA A 613 -29.73 20.68 2.60
CA ALA A 613 -29.93 19.23 2.63
C ALA A 613 -31.41 18.84 2.39
N THR A 614 -32.05 19.30 1.33
CA THR A 614 -33.52 19.20 1.10
C THR A 614 -33.99 17.98 0.29
N LEU A 615 -33.12 17.34 -0.47
CA LEU A 615 -33.43 16.14 -1.26
C LEU A 615 -32.83 14.91 -0.58
N ASP A 616 -33.66 13.96 -0.13
CA ASP A 616 -33.16 12.70 0.43
C ASP A 616 -33.21 11.56 -0.56
N TYR A 617 -32.03 11.06 -0.94
CA TYR A 617 -31.88 9.92 -1.82
C TYR A 617 -31.62 8.63 -1.05
N THR A 618 -32.09 7.51 -1.61
CA THR A 618 -31.66 6.15 -1.26
C THR A 618 -31.43 5.35 -2.54
N ALA A 619 -30.32 4.62 -2.63
CA ALA A 619 -30.01 3.76 -3.77
C ALA A 619 -29.24 2.50 -3.32
N THR A 620 -29.20 1.48 -4.17
CA THR A 620 -28.34 0.30 -4.02
C THR A 620 -27.19 0.36 -5.02
N LEU A 621 -25.97 0.46 -4.52
CA LEU A 621 -24.73 0.44 -5.29
C LEU A 621 -24.18 -0.98 -5.41
N ARG A 622 -23.66 -1.34 -6.59
CA ARG A 622 -23.01 -2.63 -6.86
C ARG A 622 -21.73 -2.44 -7.68
N TRP A 623 -20.74 -3.29 -7.48
CA TRP A 623 -19.65 -3.45 -8.45
C TRP A 623 -20.15 -4.25 -9.65
N ASN A 624 -19.65 -3.93 -10.85
CA ASN A 624 -19.95 -4.67 -12.09
C ASN A 624 -18.71 -5.31 -12.74
N GLY A 625 -17.56 -5.29 -12.06
CA GLY A 625 -16.25 -5.70 -12.58
C GLY A 625 -15.35 -4.54 -13.04
N HIS A 626 -15.93 -3.36 -13.36
CA HIS A 626 -15.18 -2.20 -13.87
C HIS A 626 -15.61 -0.85 -13.27
N ALA A 627 -16.85 -0.72 -12.78
CA ALA A 627 -17.40 0.49 -12.19
C ALA A 627 -18.41 0.16 -11.08
N ILE A 628 -18.68 1.14 -10.22
CA ILE A 628 -19.83 1.08 -9.31
C ILE A 628 -21.07 1.55 -10.09
N THR A 629 -22.16 0.78 -10.06
CA THR A 629 -23.45 1.15 -10.65
C THR A 629 -24.51 1.36 -9.58
N ALA A 630 -25.31 2.40 -9.74
CA ALA A 630 -26.46 2.70 -8.90
C ALA A 630 -27.74 2.02 -9.44
N SER A 631 -28.62 1.59 -8.53
CA SER A 631 -29.89 0.94 -8.87
C SER A 631 -30.94 1.18 -7.79
N GLY A 632 -32.22 1.19 -8.18
CA GLY A 632 -33.33 1.41 -7.25
C GLY A 632 -33.28 2.78 -6.56
N LEU A 633 -32.86 3.82 -7.26
CA LEU A 633 -32.83 5.20 -6.77
C LEU A 633 -34.24 5.68 -6.42
N THR A 634 -34.44 6.13 -5.19
CA THR A 634 -35.65 6.82 -4.74
C THR A 634 -35.30 8.13 -4.07
N ALA A 635 -36.14 9.15 -4.29
CA ALA A 635 -36.06 10.44 -3.61
C ALA A 635 -37.16 10.58 -2.55
N THR A 636 -37.00 11.54 -1.65
CA THR A 636 -38.05 11.98 -0.71
C THR A 636 -37.96 13.50 -0.53
N THR A 637 -39.10 14.16 -0.71
CA THR A 637 -39.28 15.61 -0.65
C THR A 637 -40.50 15.97 0.21
N GLU A 638 -40.65 17.25 0.54
CA GLU A 638 -41.72 17.85 1.34
C GLU A 638 -43.12 17.56 0.79
N ARG A 639 -43.28 17.46 -0.54
CA ARG A 639 -44.57 17.18 -1.21
C ARG A 639 -45.24 15.91 -0.66
N SER A 640 -44.46 14.91 -0.27
CA SER A 640 -44.96 13.67 0.36
C SER A 640 -45.57 13.87 1.77
N THR A 641 -45.14 14.90 2.51
CA THR A 641 -45.79 15.34 3.76
C THR A 641 -47.00 16.23 3.43
N VAL A 642 -46.86 17.20 2.53
CA VAL A 642 -47.95 18.13 2.16
C VAL A 642 -49.18 17.39 1.65
N ASP A 643 -49.01 16.44 0.73
CA ASP A 643 -50.11 15.63 0.21
C ASP A 643 -50.83 14.82 1.31
N ARG A 644 -50.11 14.38 2.35
CA ARG A 644 -50.70 13.68 3.50
C ARG A 644 -51.42 14.63 4.45
N PHE A 645 -50.84 15.81 4.70
CA PHE A 645 -51.44 16.86 5.51
C PHE A 645 -52.75 17.38 4.89
N LEU A 646 -52.74 17.71 3.59
CA LEU A 646 -53.92 18.16 2.87
C LEU A 646 -55.01 17.08 2.77
N ARG A 647 -54.65 15.79 2.62
CA ARG A 647 -55.63 14.69 2.74
C ARG A 647 -56.22 14.63 4.14
N ALA A 648 -55.40 14.61 5.19
CA ALA A 648 -55.86 14.57 6.58
C ALA A 648 -56.83 15.73 6.91
N LEU A 649 -56.57 16.94 6.40
CA LEU A 649 -57.49 18.09 6.54
C LEU A 649 -58.84 17.88 5.84
N ARG A 650 -58.84 17.33 4.60
CA ARG A 650 -60.08 16.98 3.85
C ARG A 650 -60.87 15.87 4.54
N ASP A 651 -60.18 14.86 5.04
CA ASP A 651 -60.74 13.69 5.72
C ASP A 651 -61.11 13.99 7.20
N HIS A 652 -60.83 15.21 7.67
CA HIS A 652 -61.01 15.70 9.03
C HIS A 652 -60.22 14.92 10.12
N ASP A 653 -59.15 14.23 9.73
CA ASP A 653 -58.19 13.59 10.63
C ASP A 653 -57.21 14.60 11.21
N THR A 654 -57.63 15.26 12.29
CA THR A 654 -56.78 16.21 13.03
C THR A 654 -55.57 15.55 13.69
N ILE A 655 -55.60 14.24 13.96
CA ILE A 655 -54.48 13.52 14.59
C ILE A 655 -53.34 13.38 13.58
N THR A 656 -53.65 12.91 12.35
CA THR A 656 -52.66 12.85 11.28
C THR A 656 -52.19 14.24 10.88
N ALA A 657 -53.09 15.23 10.78
CA ALA A 657 -52.71 16.60 10.45
C ALA A 657 -51.70 17.18 11.47
N SER A 658 -51.99 17.11 12.77
CA SER A 658 -51.07 17.59 13.82
C SER A 658 -49.77 16.78 13.88
N SER A 659 -49.76 15.49 13.51
CA SER A 659 -48.53 14.70 13.44
C SER A 659 -47.58 15.10 12.29
N LEU A 660 -48.05 15.92 11.36
CA LEU A 660 -47.33 16.36 10.16
C LEU A 660 -47.01 17.86 10.14
N ALA A 661 -47.46 18.60 11.15
CA ALA A 661 -47.29 20.06 11.27
C ALA A 661 -46.63 20.44 12.60
N ALA A 662 -46.17 21.68 12.72
CA ALA A 662 -45.72 22.24 14.00
C ALA A 662 -46.92 22.50 14.94
N ASP A 663 -46.65 22.62 16.24
CA ASP A 663 -47.68 22.82 17.27
C ASP A 663 -48.58 24.03 16.92
N GLY A 664 -49.90 23.81 16.90
CA GLY A 664 -50.91 24.81 16.53
C GLY A 664 -51.15 24.99 15.02
N VAL A 665 -50.18 24.73 14.14
CA VAL A 665 -50.29 24.98 12.69
C VAL A 665 -51.38 24.13 12.02
N ALA A 666 -51.61 22.91 12.51
CA ALA A 666 -52.73 22.08 12.05
C ALA A 666 -54.10 22.64 12.46
N GLU A 667 -54.22 23.25 13.64
CA GLU A 667 -55.48 23.87 14.11
C GLU A 667 -55.77 25.17 13.35
N GLU A 668 -54.73 25.97 13.07
CA GLU A 668 -54.81 27.12 12.18
C GLU A 668 -55.24 26.70 10.77
N ALA A 669 -54.65 25.66 10.19
CA ALA A 669 -55.05 25.14 8.88
C ALA A 669 -56.52 24.69 8.85
N VAL A 670 -57.00 23.98 9.88
CA VAL A 670 -58.43 23.58 10.02
C VAL A 670 -59.36 24.81 10.16
N SER A 671 -58.85 25.95 10.61
CA SER A 671 -59.58 27.22 10.64
C SER A 671 -59.58 27.90 9.26
N GLN A 672 -58.39 28.14 8.69
CA GLN A 672 -58.20 28.91 7.46
C GLN A 672 -58.78 28.22 6.22
N PHE A 673 -58.59 26.91 6.04
CA PHE A 673 -59.10 26.20 4.85
C PHE A 673 -60.64 26.11 4.77
N ARG A 674 -61.38 26.56 5.80
CA ARG A 674 -62.83 26.81 5.70
C ARG A 674 -63.17 27.96 4.76
N SER A 675 -62.28 28.94 4.67
CA SER A 675 -62.39 30.12 3.79
C SER A 675 -61.75 29.88 2.42
N TYR A 676 -60.74 29.01 2.34
CA TYR A 676 -59.93 28.72 1.14
C TYR A 676 -60.09 27.25 0.70
N GLY A 677 -61.34 26.81 0.51
CA GLY A 677 -61.66 25.42 0.15
C GLY A 677 -61.16 25.00 -1.24
N ASP A 678 -60.91 25.95 -2.13
CA ASP A 678 -60.27 25.72 -3.43
C ASP A 678 -58.78 25.40 -3.29
N ALA A 679 -58.04 26.15 -2.45
CA ALA A 679 -56.65 25.83 -2.10
C ALA A 679 -56.51 24.43 -1.47
N LEU A 680 -57.45 24.03 -0.60
CA LEU A 680 -57.44 22.68 0.00
C LEU A 680 -57.60 21.57 -1.06
N ALA A 681 -58.29 21.84 -2.16
CA ALA A 681 -58.46 20.92 -3.30
C ALA A 681 -57.36 21.02 -4.37
N ALA A 682 -56.54 22.09 -4.35
CA ALA A 682 -55.48 22.32 -5.31
C ALA A 682 -54.33 21.31 -5.20
N THR A 683 -53.49 21.26 -6.25
CA THR A 683 -52.21 20.56 -6.22
C THR A 683 -51.13 21.54 -5.74
N PRO A 684 -50.33 21.20 -4.71
CA PRO A 684 -49.29 22.09 -4.19
C PRO A 684 -48.12 22.18 -5.17
N ASP A 685 -47.77 23.40 -5.59
CA ASP A 685 -46.49 23.65 -6.24
C ASP A 685 -45.43 24.06 -5.20
N CYS A 686 -44.29 23.39 -5.18
CA CYS A 686 -43.36 23.46 -4.04
C CYS A 686 -41.98 23.95 -4.50
N LEU A 687 -41.65 25.18 -4.09
CA LEU A 687 -40.52 25.97 -4.56
C LEU A 687 -39.42 26.09 -3.49
N GLY A 688 -38.18 26.23 -3.95
CA GLY A 688 -37.03 26.54 -3.11
C GLY A 688 -36.79 28.05 -2.98
N PRO A 689 -35.99 28.51 -2.01
CA PRO A 689 -35.75 29.95 -1.80
C PRO A 689 -35.14 30.70 -3.01
N ASN A 690 -34.49 29.98 -3.94
CA ASN A 690 -33.89 30.51 -5.16
C ASN A 690 -34.69 30.16 -6.44
N SER A 691 -35.93 29.67 -6.31
CA SER A 691 -36.82 29.42 -7.45
C SER A 691 -37.41 30.72 -8.01
N ASP A 692 -37.82 30.70 -9.28
CA ASP A 692 -38.65 31.77 -9.87
C ASP A 692 -40.06 31.75 -9.25
N PHE A 693 -40.30 32.57 -8.23
CA PHE A 693 -41.63 32.71 -7.61
C PHE A 693 -42.60 33.50 -8.52
N PRO A 694 -43.92 33.20 -8.48
CA PRO A 694 -44.92 34.05 -9.12
C PRO A 694 -44.98 35.43 -8.42
N PRO A 695 -45.33 36.54 -9.11
CA PRO A 695 -45.19 37.90 -8.56
C PRO A 695 -45.95 38.22 -7.27
N SER A 696 -47.02 37.48 -6.94
CA SER A 696 -47.73 37.62 -5.65
C SER A 696 -47.06 36.88 -4.49
N ALA A 697 -46.02 36.08 -4.76
CA ALA A 697 -45.28 35.26 -3.81
C ALA A 697 -43.77 35.59 -3.76
N GLU A 698 -43.30 36.53 -4.59
CA GLU A 698 -41.88 36.90 -4.74
C GLU A 698 -41.20 37.29 -3.40
N GLY A 699 -41.95 37.94 -2.50
CA GLY A 699 -41.45 38.35 -1.17
C GLY A 699 -41.54 37.30 -0.05
N LEU A 700 -41.89 36.04 -0.34
CA LEU A 700 -41.91 34.96 0.67
C LEU A 700 -40.51 34.60 1.21
N PRO A 701 -39.45 34.42 0.39
CA PRO A 701 -38.09 34.11 0.88
C PRO A 701 -37.30 35.33 1.37
N ASP A 702 -37.78 36.56 1.13
CA ASP A 702 -37.07 37.80 1.45
C ASP A 702 -36.94 38.03 2.97
N VAL A 703 -35.81 37.61 3.55
CA VAL A 703 -35.57 37.65 5.01
C VAL A 703 -35.77 39.06 5.59
N GLY A 704 -36.85 39.22 6.36
CA GLY A 704 -37.23 40.49 7.00
C GLY A 704 -38.16 41.38 6.16
N GLY A 705 -38.58 40.93 4.98
CA GLY A 705 -39.64 41.54 4.18
C GLY A 705 -41.03 41.39 4.83
N PRO A 706 -42.04 42.18 4.40
CA PRO A 706 -43.37 42.18 5.01
C PRO A 706 -44.20 40.93 4.71
N ALA A 707 -43.80 40.12 3.72
CA ALA A 707 -44.41 38.83 3.37
C ALA A 707 -43.52 37.63 3.75
N TYR A 708 -42.43 37.85 4.49
CA TYR A 708 -41.45 36.82 4.80
C TYR A 708 -42.03 35.67 5.60
N VAL A 709 -41.83 34.44 5.13
CA VAL A 709 -42.17 33.20 5.84
C VAL A 709 -40.88 32.44 6.10
N ALA A 710 -40.54 32.19 7.37
CA ALA A 710 -39.37 31.40 7.72
C ALA A 710 -39.62 29.90 7.46
N ALA A 711 -39.19 29.40 6.31
CA ALA A 711 -39.30 28.00 5.92
C ALA A 711 -38.13 27.57 5.00
N THR A 712 -37.84 26.26 4.99
CA THR A 712 -36.82 25.67 4.11
C THR A 712 -37.30 25.59 2.65
N ARG A 713 -38.57 25.24 2.41
CA ARG A 713 -39.25 25.28 1.10
C ARG A 713 -40.70 25.76 1.24
N TYR A 714 -41.30 26.22 0.14
CA TYR A 714 -42.59 26.90 0.13
C TYR A 714 -43.56 26.17 -0.79
N CYS A 715 -44.64 25.60 -0.25
CA CYS A 715 -45.67 24.94 -1.05
C CYS A 715 -46.89 25.86 -1.23
N LEU A 716 -47.05 26.36 -2.46
CA LEU A 716 -48.10 27.26 -2.90
C LEU A 716 -49.35 26.47 -3.33
N LEU A 717 -50.51 26.84 -2.78
CA LEU A 717 -51.82 26.28 -3.12
C LEU A 717 -52.68 27.41 -3.70
N PRO A 718 -52.92 27.46 -5.03
CA PRO A 718 -53.65 28.55 -5.66
C PRO A 718 -55.09 28.64 -5.14
N THR A 719 -55.55 29.87 -4.94
CA THR A 719 -56.93 30.22 -4.54
C THR A 719 -57.44 31.42 -5.33
N THR A 720 -58.76 31.59 -5.31
CA THR A 720 -59.48 32.77 -5.78
C THR A 720 -60.34 33.39 -4.68
N ALA A 721 -60.34 32.81 -3.47
CA ALA A 721 -61.14 33.25 -2.34
C ALA A 721 -60.47 34.41 -1.59
N GLY A 722 -61.29 35.26 -0.94
CA GLY A 722 -60.83 36.35 -0.09
C GLY A 722 -60.09 37.51 -0.78
N GLY A 723 -59.74 37.38 -2.07
CA GLY A 723 -58.82 38.28 -2.76
C GLY A 723 -57.34 37.89 -2.63
N ALA A 724 -57.05 36.73 -2.03
CA ALA A 724 -55.73 36.11 -2.05
C ALA A 724 -55.48 35.38 -3.37
N THR A 725 -54.21 35.10 -3.66
CA THR A 725 -53.76 34.32 -4.82
C THR A 725 -53.32 32.90 -4.42
N TYR A 726 -52.70 32.75 -3.24
CA TYR A 726 -52.21 31.49 -2.70
C TYR A 726 -52.45 31.35 -1.20
N VAL A 727 -52.76 30.14 -0.76
CA VAL A 727 -52.42 29.69 0.60
C VAL A 727 -51.03 29.05 0.54
N VAL A 728 -50.14 29.47 1.42
CA VAL A 728 -48.74 29.02 1.46
C VAL A 728 -48.56 28.11 2.66
N LEU A 729 -47.95 26.95 2.44
CA LEU A 729 -47.46 26.08 3.49
C LEU A 729 -45.93 26.17 3.55
N GLY A 730 -45.40 26.67 4.66
CA GLY A 730 -43.97 26.63 4.94
C GLY A 730 -43.56 25.22 5.34
N MET A 731 -42.53 24.69 4.70
CA MET A 731 -42.04 23.33 4.90
C MET A 731 -40.64 23.35 5.48
N ASP A 732 -40.44 22.64 6.59
CA ASP A 732 -39.14 22.45 7.21
C ASP A 732 -38.76 20.98 7.37
N LYS A 733 -37.47 20.71 7.22
CA LYS A 733 -36.92 19.37 7.27
C LYS A 733 -36.41 19.03 8.67
N THR A 734 -37.02 18.03 9.30
CA THR A 734 -36.74 17.63 10.69
C THR A 734 -35.83 16.40 10.81
N GLY A 735 -35.37 15.86 9.69
CA GLY A 735 -34.39 14.78 9.62
C GLY A 735 -34.39 14.07 8.27
N PHE A 736 -33.57 13.03 8.12
CA PHE A 736 -33.56 12.20 6.92
C PHE A 736 -34.94 11.55 6.69
N GLN A 737 -35.52 11.81 5.52
CA GLN A 737 -36.87 11.44 5.08
C GLN A 737 -37.99 11.98 5.99
N ARG A 738 -37.76 13.12 6.66
CA ARG A 738 -38.74 13.75 7.57
C ARG A 738 -38.92 15.24 7.28
N TRP A 739 -40.17 15.60 6.99
CA TRP A 739 -40.64 16.93 6.67
C TRP A 739 -41.88 17.26 7.49
N GLN A 740 -42.00 18.51 7.93
CA GLN A 740 -43.07 19.04 8.76
C GLN A 740 -43.57 20.36 8.16
N VAL A 741 -44.89 20.60 8.22
CA VAL A 741 -45.49 21.90 7.89
C VAL A 741 -45.20 22.84 9.07
N SER A 742 -44.27 23.78 8.91
CA SER A 742 -43.81 24.66 10.00
C SER A 742 -44.63 25.93 10.15
N SER A 743 -45.32 26.36 9.09
CA SER A 743 -46.13 27.57 9.08
C SER A 743 -47.19 27.53 7.98
N LEU A 744 -48.20 28.39 8.10
CA LEU A 744 -49.20 28.67 7.08
C LEU A 744 -49.27 30.19 6.86
N SER A 745 -49.49 30.63 5.62
CA SER A 745 -49.67 32.05 5.28
C SER A 745 -50.59 32.22 4.07
N ILE A 746 -51.03 33.44 3.81
CA ILE A 746 -51.99 33.79 2.75
C ILE A 746 -51.48 35.06 2.04
N VAL A 747 -51.41 35.03 0.70
CA VAL A 747 -50.91 36.11 -0.18
C VAL A 747 -51.72 36.19 -1.47
#